data_AF-A0A1A8IAB3-F1
#
_entry.id   AF-A0A1A8IAB3-F1
#
_cell.length_a   1.000
_cell.length_b   1.000
_cell.length_c   1.000
_cell.angle_alpha   90.00
_cell.angle_beta   90.00
_cell.angle_gamma   90.00
#
_symmetry.space_group_name_H-M   'P 1'
#
loop_
_entity.id
_entity.type
_entity.pdbx_description
1 polymer ?
#
loop_
_entity_poly.entity_id
_entity_poly.type
_entity_poly.pdbx_seq_one_letter_code
_entity_poly.pdbx_strand_id
1 'polypeptide(L)'
;SAVLQGAFFQADKLCLPSSLSLMQKADWSRVKLPILQALRDTCGLSGLTWQKKVVCVVWLKLMSREAEEDVEKGWRDNPFFCLQNGLPAVSRAVLLELVKSLSAAPVFARLLLCLPQQQICTELQMLAEHLRTDPSPEDVCFLLEVWWELWKGRDKCQTQEDKDLEKMFVSQFARLSSDCPSVSPQAAKRLKLDLPASSANTDVLHVLLHALKNMKDQVSTTDLCLQSLLVCLDALYTSFLIDREVVLPVEEKLLILCRLVDTRGQTQAWSPKLLQEALRDLRAAHSPSPFQPSRMTLSQALKVVAELTEFWLEQDLLSAPGCSAFLLQQSVQRVLAALEETGTSEDVTEKSTLRGLLSCLSLPAVETPPQVQAQVAATVISHRLEDCEEFAALFASQLSWTHEELWVDCLEKNHTAFTQPNTLISLSSTLVSRLQRGNVNTTWCRRAIKTAADVFSALSLENQNKVLAAVPSCSSRGFFGCSVPSAVADGFEQELNMAFNCLIQGGGGASAAVSQGHLTTAACLVARVAFQSPEAALKSCCHAAVFNRGAFSLMAKILQQLPGLRGRRGGEDEANRNDVEQQEAGGRGSLFCRCLQTAVRGKPLSACEKEQLLKFLSLLMTPGPTLQGEHETQRFLSPQEVVNTL
;
A
#
# COMPACT_ATOMS: atom_id res chain seq x y z
N SER A 1 -16.62 33.68 -1.94
CA SER A 1 -18.02 33.73 -1.44
C SER A 1 -18.91 34.54 -2.39
N ALA A 2 -18.73 35.86 -2.50
CA ALA A 2 -19.59 36.73 -3.31
C ALA A 2 -19.70 36.34 -4.81
N VAL A 3 -18.59 35.93 -5.44
CA VAL A 3 -18.58 35.48 -6.84
C VAL A 3 -19.48 34.25 -7.04
N LEU A 4 -19.42 33.28 -6.12
CA LEU A 4 -20.25 32.08 -6.18
C LEU A 4 -21.73 32.41 -5.94
N GLN A 5 -22.03 33.27 -4.97
CA GLN A 5 -23.40 33.73 -4.71
C GLN A 5 -23.99 34.43 -5.94
N GLY A 6 -23.24 35.35 -6.55
CA GLY A 6 -23.63 36.02 -7.79
C GLY A 6 -23.90 35.05 -8.94
N ALA A 7 -23.10 33.98 -9.06
CA ALA A 7 -23.28 32.96 -10.09
C ALA A 7 -24.56 32.14 -9.91
N PHE A 8 -24.89 31.73 -8.68
CA PHE A 8 -26.16 31.06 -8.40
C PHE A 8 -27.36 31.98 -8.62
N PHE A 9 -27.28 33.27 -8.28
CA PHE A 9 -28.32 34.24 -8.62
C PHE A 9 -28.49 34.43 -10.13
N GLN A 10 -27.39 34.45 -10.87
CA GLN A 10 -27.45 34.53 -12.33
C GLN A 10 -28.08 33.26 -12.91
N ALA A 11 -27.76 32.08 -12.39
CA ALA A 11 -28.40 30.83 -12.76
C ALA A 11 -29.91 30.82 -12.46
N ASP A 12 -30.33 31.33 -11.29
CA ASP A 12 -31.76 31.47 -10.94
C ASP A 12 -32.51 32.41 -11.89
N LYS A 13 -31.89 33.50 -12.33
CA LYS A 13 -32.46 34.37 -13.37
C LYS A 13 -32.61 33.67 -14.72
N LEU A 14 -31.73 32.73 -15.06
CA LEU A 14 -31.83 31.95 -16.30
C LEU A 14 -32.95 30.88 -16.24
N CYS A 15 -33.44 30.54 -15.04
CA CYS A 15 -34.58 29.65 -14.84
C CYS A 15 -35.95 30.30 -15.07
N LEU A 16 -36.02 31.62 -15.27
CA LEU A 16 -37.31 32.33 -15.36
C LEU A 16 -38.22 31.76 -16.48
N PRO A 17 -39.55 31.62 -16.21
CA PRO A 17 -40.27 32.13 -15.03
C PRO A 17 -40.20 31.25 -13.77
N SER A 18 -39.53 30.10 -13.84
CA SER A 18 -39.31 29.19 -12.71
C SER A 18 -38.13 29.67 -11.83
N SER A 19 -37.74 28.86 -10.84
CA SER A 19 -36.58 29.10 -9.97
C SER A 19 -35.73 27.82 -9.87
N LEU A 20 -34.46 27.95 -9.48
CA LEU A 20 -33.57 26.83 -9.15
C LEU A 20 -34.20 25.83 -8.16
N SER A 21 -35.10 26.31 -7.30
CA SER A 21 -35.83 25.52 -6.32
C SER A 21 -36.81 24.49 -6.91
N LEU A 22 -37.21 24.68 -8.17
CA LEU A 22 -38.14 23.83 -8.93
C LEU A 22 -37.50 23.27 -10.21
N MET A 23 -36.19 23.44 -10.37
CA MET A 23 -35.45 23.03 -11.56
C MET A 23 -35.53 21.52 -11.77
N GLN A 24 -35.80 21.10 -13.00
CA GLN A 24 -35.73 19.70 -13.43
C GLN A 24 -34.36 19.39 -14.04
N LYS A 25 -34.05 18.10 -14.21
CA LYS A 25 -32.77 17.64 -14.78
C LYS A 25 -32.45 18.27 -16.15
N ALA A 26 -33.42 18.30 -17.06
CA ALA A 26 -33.25 18.83 -18.42
C ALA A 26 -32.87 20.32 -18.46
N ASP A 27 -33.29 21.10 -17.45
CA ASP A 27 -33.00 22.54 -17.36
C ASP A 27 -31.52 22.83 -17.06
N TRP A 28 -30.78 21.85 -16.53
CA TRP A 28 -29.40 22.02 -16.09
C TRP A 28 -28.48 22.57 -17.18
N SER A 29 -28.66 22.11 -18.42
CA SER A 29 -27.90 22.54 -19.59
C SER A 29 -27.89 24.06 -19.79
N ARG A 30 -28.98 24.73 -19.42
CA ARG A 30 -29.18 26.19 -19.57
C ARG A 30 -28.56 26.99 -18.41
N VAL A 31 -28.48 26.41 -17.23
CA VAL A 31 -28.17 27.12 -15.98
C VAL A 31 -26.78 26.81 -15.41
N LYS A 32 -26.13 25.74 -15.89
CA LYS A 32 -24.84 25.28 -15.36
C LYS A 32 -23.68 26.24 -15.58
N LEU A 33 -23.67 26.97 -16.70
CA LEU A 33 -22.50 27.71 -17.16
C LEU A 33 -22.04 28.81 -16.17
N PRO A 34 -22.92 29.70 -15.65
CA PRO A 34 -22.50 30.69 -14.66
C PRO A 34 -21.87 30.06 -13.41
N ILE A 35 -22.44 28.96 -12.92
CA ILE A 35 -21.98 28.27 -11.71
C ILE A 35 -20.61 27.64 -11.95
N LEU A 36 -20.46 26.88 -13.03
CA LEU A 36 -19.20 26.18 -13.35
C LEU A 36 -18.07 27.15 -13.67
N GLN A 37 -18.37 28.27 -14.34
CA GLN A 37 -17.37 29.30 -14.63
C GLN A 37 -16.92 30.01 -13.35
N ALA A 38 -17.85 30.43 -12.49
CA ALA A 38 -17.51 31.03 -11.21
C ALA A 38 -16.68 30.11 -10.33
N LEU A 39 -16.97 28.80 -10.34
CA LEU A 39 -16.16 27.79 -9.66
C LEU A 39 -14.76 27.71 -10.27
N ARG A 40 -14.63 27.61 -11.59
CA ARG A 40 -13.31 27.61 -12.25
C ARG A 40 -12.48 28.84 -11.88
N ASP A 41 -13.10 30.02 -11.89
CA ASP A 41 -12.43 31.30 -11.64
C ASP A 41 -12.05 31.49 -10.16
N THR A 42 -12.84 30.94 -9.23
CA THR A 42 -12.54 31.00 -7.79
C THR A 42 -11.65 29.86 -7.29
N CYS A 43 -11.58 28.73 -8.00
CA CYS A 43 -10.91 27.52 -7.52
C CYS A 43 -9.40 27.46 -7.78
N GLY A 44 -8.88 28.08 -8.85
CA GLY A 44 -7.47 27.97 -9.23
C GLY A 44 -6.91 26.53 -9.19
N LEU A 45 -5.59 26.38 -9.03
CA LEU A 45 -4.89 25.07 -8.89
C LEU A 45 -5.27 24.27 -7.61
N SER A 46 -6.15 24.79 -6.75
CA SER A 46 -6.63 24.19 -5.50
C SER A 46 -8.06 23.62 -5.59
N GLY A 47 -8.45 23.11 -6.76
CA GLY A 47 -9.83 22.75 -7.08
C GLY A 47 -10.52 21.76 -6.13
N LEU A 48 -9.79 20.79 -5.56
CA LEU A 48 -10.39 19.73 -4.76
C LEU A 48 -10.96 20.23 -3.42
N THR A 49 -10.28 21.15 -2.74
CA THR A 49 -10.73 21.66 -1.42
C THR A 49 -11.97 22.55 -1.55
N TRP A 50 -12.08 23.30 -2.64
CA TRP A 50 -13.23 24.15 -2.89
C TRP A 50 -14.45 23.37 -3.37
N GLN A 51 -14.24 22.36 -4.22
CA GLN A 51 -15.28 21.42 -4.65
C GLN A 51 -15.97 20.76 -3.44
N LYS A 52 -15.18 20.32 -2.44
CA LYS A 52 -15.70 19.79 -1.16
C LYS A 52 -16.59 20.78 -0.42
N LYS A 53 -16.11 22.01 -0.24
CA LYS A 53 -16.86 23.07 0.45
C LYS A 53 -18.16 23.40 -0.28
N VAL A 54 -18.14 23.49 -1.60
CA VAL A 54 -19.32 23.85 -2.41
C VAL A 54 -20.39 22.77 -2.34
N VAL A 55 -20.03 21.50 -2.55
CA VAL A 55 -20.99 20.38 -2.45
C VAL A 55 -21.61 20.33 -1.05
N CYS A 56 -20.80 20.44 0.01
CA CYS A 56 -21.28 20.47 1.40
C CYS A 56 -22.27 21.62 1.64
N VAL A 57 -21.93 22.85 1.21
CA VAL A 57 -22.76 24.04 1.40
C VAL A 57 -24.08 23.96 0.67
N VAL A 58 -24.06 23.54 -0.61
CA VAL A 58 -25.28 23.43 -1.44
C VAL A 58 -26.19 22.34 -0.89
N TRP A 59 -25.63 21.22 -0.44
CA TRP A 59 -26.41 20.14 0.14
C TRP A 59 -27.05 20.56 1.47
N LEU A 60 -26.30 21.17 2.39
CA LEU A 60 -26.88 21.67 3.63
C LEU A 60 -27.92 22.77 3.37
N LYS A 61 -27.76 23.60 2.34
CA LYS A 61 -28.76 24.62 1.95
C LYS A 61 -30.07 23.97 1.49
N LEU A 62 -29.98 22.87 0.74
CA LEU A 62 -31.13 22.07 0.35
C LEU A 62 -31.83 21.48 1.59
N MET A 63 -31.07 20.85 2.49
CA MET A 63 -31.62 20.27 3.72
C MET A 63 -32.27 21.31 4.63
N SER A 64 -31.68 22.50 4.79
CA SER A 64 -32.27 23.61 5.55
C SER A 64 -33.63 24.02 5.00
N ARG A 65 -33.81 23.98 3.68
CA ARG A 65 -35.11 24.26 3.05
C ARG A 65 -36.10 23.12 3.29
N GLU A 66 -35.68 21.87 3.14
CA GLU A 66 -36.53 20.69 3.35
C GLU A 66 -36.99 20.55 4.81
N ALA A 67 -36.15 20.98 5.76
CA ALA A 67 -36.46 21.04 7.19
C ALA A 67 -37.21 22.33 7.61
N GLU A 68 -37.53 23.23 6.67
CA GLU A 68 -38.13 24.55 6.92
C GLU A 68 -37.40 25.33 8.04
N GLU A 69 -36.07 25.35 7.99
CA GLU A 69 -35.23 25.94 9.04
C GLU A 69 -35.51 27.44 9.22
N ASP A 70 -35.76 27.83 10.48
CA ASP A 70 -35.89 29.23 10.87
C ASP A 70 -34.58 30.01 10.69
N VAL A 71 -34.69 31.22 10.14
CA VAL A 71 -33.53 32.05 9.77
C VAL A 71 -32.73 32.48 11.00
N GLU A 72 -33.39 32.79 12.13
CA GLU A 72 -32.72 33.19 13.37
C GLU A 72 -31.98 32.02 14.01
N LYS A 73 -32.58 30.83 13.98
CA LYS A 73 -31.92 29.59 14.42
C LYS A 73 -30.73 29.25 13.53
N GLY A 74 -30.91 29.34 12.20
CA GLY A 74 -29.84 29.15 11.23
C GLY A 74 -28.68 30.11 11.45
N TRP A 75 -28.95 31.40 11.68
CA TRP A 75 -27.90 32.40 11.90
C TRP A 75 -27.00 32.10 13.11
N ARG A 76 -27.57 31.59 14.20
CA ARG A 76 -26.81 31.28 15.43
C ARG A 76 -26.01 29.99 15.31
N ASP A 77 -26.61 28.98 14.71
CA ASP A 77 -26.16 27.59 14.89
C ASP A 77 -25.53 27.00 13.62
N ASN A 78 -25.66 27.64 12.45
CA ASN A 78 -25.15 27.14 11.17
C ASN A 78 -23.82 27.82 10.79
N PRO A 79 -22.68 27.09 10.76
CA PRO A 79 -21.37 27.64 10.43
C PRO A 79 -21.26 28.11 8.97
N PHE A 80 -22.17 27.69 8.10
CA PHE A 80 -22.22 28.10 6.70
C PHE A 80 -23.25 29.20 6.42
N PHE A 81 -23.94 29.73 7.44
CA PHE A 81 -25.04 30.68 7.27
C PHE A 81 -24.69 31.86 6.35
N CYS A 82 -23.54 32.52 6.57
CA CYS A 82 -23.12 33.68 5.76
C CYS A 82 -22.99 33.35 4.26
N LEU A 83 -22.60 32.12 3.93
CA LEU A 83 -22.48 31.68 2.54
C LEU A 83 -23.84 31.23 2.00
N GLN A 84 -24.61 30.47 2.79
CA GLN A 84 -25.90 29.89 2.41
C GLN A 84 -27.04 30.89 2.30
N ASN A 85 -27.08 31.91 3.17
CA ASN A 85 -28.15 32.90 3.18
C ASN A 85 -28.15 33.72 1.87
N GLY A 86 -26.96 33.96 1.30
CA GLY A 86 -26.81 34.61 0.00
C GLY A 86 -27.02 33.68 -1.21
N LEU A 87 -27.39 32.41 -1.03
CA LEU A 87 -27.73 31.51 -2.13
C LEU A 87 -29.25 31.47 -2.34
N PRO A 88 -29.75 31.48 -3.59
CA PRO A 88 -31.14 31.18 -3.88
C PRO A 88 -31.52 29.77 -3.37
N ALA A 89 -32.82 29.52 -3.23
CA ALA A 89 -33.31 28.19 -2.91
C ALA A 89 -32.95 27.22 -4.05
N VAL A 90 -32.40 26.06 -3.70
CA VAL A 90 -31.95 25.03 -4.66
C VAL A 90 -32.83 23.79 -4.57
N SER A 91 -32.90 23.02 -5.65
CA SER A 91 -33.55 21.71 -5.69
C SER A 91 -32.52 20.57 -5.58
N ARG A 92 -33.01 19.34 -5.36
CA ARG A 92 -32.20 18.12 -5.40
C ARG A 92 -31.52 17.93 -6.76
N ALA A 93 -32.22 18.23 -7.85
CA ALA A 93 -31.67 18.15 -9.20
C ALA A 93 -30.46 19.09 -9.36
N VAL A 94 -30.49 20.30 -8.78
CA VAL A 94 -29.33 21.22 -8.77
C VAL A 94 -28.13 20.59 -8.07
N LEU A 95 -28.32 19.97 -6.90
CA LEU A 95 -27.23 19.32 -6.17
C LEU A 95 -26.61 18.18 -6.99
N LEU A 96 -27.43 17.25 -7.49
CA LEU A 96 -26.95 16.07 -8.20
C LEU A 96 -26.28 16.42 -9.53
N GLU A 97 -26.87 17.32 -10.31
CA GLU A 97 -26.28 17.77 -11.57
C GLU A 97 -25.01 18.61 -11.37
N LEU A 98 -24.93 19.37 -10.27
CA LEU A 98 -23.71 20.08 -9.88
C LEU A 98 -22.59 19.09 -9.52
N VAL A 99 -22.89 18.07 -8.70
CA VAL A 99 -21.92 17.02 -8.34
C VAL A 99 -21.41 16.31 -9.60
N LYS A 100 -22.32 15.90 -10.49
CA LYS A 100 -21.97 15.26 -11.76
C LYS A 100 -21.10 16.17 -12.63
N SER A 101 -21.48 17.44 -12.80
CA SER A 101 -20.74 18.39 -13.66
C SER A 101 -19.36 18.78 -13.14
N LEU A 102 -19.15 18.64 -11.83
CA LEU A 102 -17.85 18.88 -11.20
C LEU A 102 -16.98 17.62 -11.12
N SER A 103 -17.47 16.45 -11.55
CA SER A 103 -16.84 15.15 -11.29
C SER A 103 -16.57 14.97 -9.79
N ALA A 104 -17.56 15.33 -8.96
CA ALA A 104 -17.47 15.37 -7.50
C ALA A 104 -18.01 14.10 -6.81
N ALA A 105 -18.14 12.98 -7.53
CA ALA A 105 -18.60 11.71 -6.97
C ALA A 105 -17.80 11.30 -5.71
N PRO A 106 -16.44 11.39 -5.65
CA PRO A 106 -15.69 11.07 -4.44
C PRO A 106 -16.04 11.96 -3.23
N VAL A 107 -16.37 13.23 -3.49
CA VAL A 107 -16.80 14.17 -2.44
C VAL A 107 -18.19 13.80 -1.94
N PHE A 108 -19.11 13.55 -2.86
CA PHE A 108 -20.50 13.19 -2.55
C PHE A 108 -20.58 11.88 -1.77
N ALA A 109 -19.91 10.82 -2.25
CA ALA A 109 -19.83 9.54 -1.57
C ALA A 109 -19.20 9.66 -0.17
N ARG A 110 -18.16 10.48 0.00
CA ARG A 110 -17.55 10.69 1.31
C ARG A 110 -18.48 11.39 2.31
N LEU A 111 -19.26 12.37 1.85
CA LEU A 111 -20.29 13.00 2.68
C LEU A 111 -21.44 12.02 3.00
N LEU A 112 -21.85 11.17 2.04
CA LEU A 112 -22.80 10.08 2.29
C LEU A 112 -22.31 9.14 3.40
N LEU A 113 -21.04 8.71 3.33
CA LEU A 113 -20.43 7.81 4.34
C LEU A 113 -20.39 8.41 5.75
N CYS A 114 -20.63 9.72 5.90
CA CYS A 114 -20.75 10.38 7.19
C CYS A 114 -22.13 10.24 7.84
N LEU A 115 -23.13 9.79 7.08
CA LEU A 115 -24.52 9.67 7.52
C LEU A 115 -24.84 8.27 8.07
N PRO A 116 -25.91 8.11 8.87
CA PRO A 116 -26.43 6.80 9.24
C PRO A 116 -26.86 6.00 8.01
N GLN A 117 -26.71 4.68 8.04
CA GLN A 117 -26.99 3.79 6.89
C GLN A 117 -28.39 3.98 6.29
N GLN A 118 -29.42 4.18 7.12
CA GLN A 118 -30.78 4.45 6.64
C GLN A 118 -30.86 5.71 5.78
N GLN A 119 -30.14 6.77 6.19
CA GLN A 119 -30.10 8.01 5.42
C GLN A 119 -29.30 7.82 4.13
N ILE A 120 -28.19 7.07 4.16
CA ILE A 120 -27.47 6.70 2.93
C ILE A 120 -28.42 6.03 1.92
N CYS A 121 -29.23 5.06 2.35
CA CYS A 121 -30.20 4.41 1.48
C CYS A 121 -31.22 5.39 0.89
N THR A 122 -31.83 6.24 1.72
CA THR A 122 -32.80 7.26 1.27
C THR A 122 -32.17 8.17 0.21
N GLU A 123 -30.96 8.64 0.49
CA GLU A 123 -30.24 9.57 -0.37
C GLU A 123 -29.88 8.92 -1.73
N LEU A 124 -29.52 7.64 -1.72
CA LEU A 124 -29.26 6.84 -2.93
C LEU A 124 -30.53 6.48 -3.70
N GLN A 125 -31.67 6.29 -3.04
CA GLN A 125 -32.95 6.12 -3.73
C GLN A 125 -33.32 7.40 -4.49
N MET A 126 -33.17 8.56 -3.84
CA MET A 126 -33.38 9.86 -4.50
C MET A 126 -32.42 10.07 -5.68
N LEU A 127 -31.16 9.64 -5.55
CA LEU A 127 -30.21 9.63 -6.67
C LEU A 127 -30.72 8.73 -7.81
N ALA A 128 -31.11 7.49 -7.51
CA ALA A 128 -31.59 6.53 -8.50
C ALA A 128 -32.84 7.04 -9.25
N GLU A 129 -33.77 7.68 -8.55
CA GLU A 129 -34.95 8.30 -9.14
C GLU A 129 -34.60 9.46 -10.09
N HIS A 130 -33.65 10.32 -9.68
CA HIS A 130 -33.16 11.42 -10.51
C HIS A 130 -32.49 10.90 -11.79
N LEU A 131 -31.61 9.90 -11.68
CA LEU A 131 -30.90 9.35 -12.83
C LEU A 131 -31.84 8.64 -13.82
N ARG A 132 -32.90 7.99 -13.32
CA ARG A 132 -33.93 7.35 -14.15
C ARG A 132 -34.74 8.34 -14.99
N THR A 133 -34.81 9.60 -14.58
CA THR A 133 -35.54 10.63 -15.32
C THR A 133 -34.67 11.11 -16.49
N ASP A 134 -35.01 10.71 -17.71
CA ASP A 134 -34.23 11.00 -18.94
C ASP A 134 -32.75 10.54 -18.81
N PRO A 135 -32.50 9.22 -18.75
CA PRO A 135 -31.19 8.68 -18.42
C PRO A 135 -30.21 8.85 -19.59
N SER A 136 -28.96 9.21 -19.30
CA SER A 136 -27.87 9.31 -20.26
C SER A 136 -26.69 8.39 -19.89
N PRO A 137 -25.74 8.11 -20.81
CA PRO A 137 -24.53 7.35 -20.49
C PRO A 137 -23.71 7.98 -19.36
N GLU A 138 -23.72 9.32 -19.25
CA GLU A 138 -23.02 10.07 -18.20
C GLU A 138 -23.64 9.82 -16.82
N ASP A 139 -24.95 9.56 -16.75
CA ASP A 139 -25.63 9.18 -15.52
C ASP A 139 -25.23 7.80 -15.04
N VAL A 140 -25.00 6.86 -15.97
CA VAL A 140 -24.47 5.54 -15.63
C VAL A 140 -23.05 5.67 -15.09
N CYS A 141 -22.17 6.41 -15.77
CA CYS A 141 -20.82 6.69 -15.24
C CYS A 141 -20.87 7.30 -13.85
N PHE A 142 -21.73 8.31 -13.65
CA PHE A 142 -21.88 8.95 -12.35
C PHE A 142 -22.39 8.00 -11.26
N LEU A 143 -23.34 7.12 -11.58
CA LEU A 143 -23.79 6.07 -10.65
C LEU A 143 -22.64 5.14 -10.26
N LEU A 144 -21.86 4.65 -11.24
CA LEU A 144 -20.75 3.75 -11.00
C LEU A 144 -19.64 4.41 -10.18
N GLU A 145 -19.32 5.68 -10.45
CA GLU A 145 -18.37 6.46 -9.65
C GLU A 145 -18.83 6.58 -8.21
N VAL A 146 -20.09 6.99 -7.97
CA VAL A 146 -20.64 7.09 -6.60
C VAL A 146 -20.65 5.72 -5.91
N TRP A 147 -21.09 4.68 -6.60
CA TRP A 147 -21.09 3.31 -6.08
C TRP A 147 -19.68 2.89 -5.65
N TRP A 148 -18.71 3.01 -6.55
CA TRP A 148 -17.37 2.54 -6.26
C TRP A 148 -16.69 3.35 -5.16
N GLU A 149 -16.88 4.67 -5.12
CA GLU A 149 -16.37 5.53 -4.04
C GLU A 149 -17.00 5.20 -2.67
N LEU A 150 -18.26 4.74 -2.64
CA LEU A 150 -18.86 4.22 -1.40
C LEU A 150 -18.17 2.94 -0.93
N TRP A 151 -17.83 2.03 -1.85
CA TRP A 151 -17.15 0.77 -1.55
C TRP A 151 -15.71 0.97 -1.09
N LYS A 152 -15.00 1.95 -1.64
CA LYS A 152 -13.67 2.35 -1.16
C LYS A 152 -13.65 2.84 0.28
N GLY A 153 -14.79 3.29 0.80
CA GLY A 153 -14.90 3.82 2.15
C GLY A 153 -14.13 5.13 2.36
N ARG A 154 -13.88 5.49 3.62
CA ARG A 154 -13.20 6.74 3.96
C ARG A 154 -11.68 6.60 3.88
N ASP A 155 -11.02 7.61 3.32
CA ASP A 155 -9.55 7.68 3.26
C ASP A 155 -8.91 7.75 4.65
N LYS A 156 -7.81 7.01 4.83
CA LYS A 156 -6.96 7.10 6.03
C LYS A 156 -6.10 8.39 6.02
N CYS A 157 -5.74 8.89 4.84
CA CYS A 157 -4.84 10.03 4.65
C CYS A 157 -5.58 11.35 4.40
N GLN A 158 -6.51 11.72 5.31
CA GLN A 158 -7.25 12.98 5.21
C GLN A 158 -6.50 14.16 5.85
N THR A 159 -6.64 15.34 5.24
CA THR A 159 -6.18 16.59 5.85
C THR A 159 -7.04 16.95 7.07
N GLN A 160 -6.51 17.77 7.97
CA GLN A 160 -7.27 18.24 9.13
C GLN A 160 -8.51 19.05 8.70
N GLU A 161 -8.38 19.87 7.65
CA GLU A 161 -9.49 20.64 7.09
C GLU A 161 -10.64 19.77 6.58
N ASP A 162 -10.32 18.62 5.96
CA ASP A 162 -11.32 17.66 5.49
C ASP A 162 -12.12 17.07 6.65
N LYS A 163 -11.42 16.67 7.72
CA LYS A 163 -12.06 16.12 8.93
C LYS A 163 -12.97 17.15 9.60
N ASP A 164 -12.55 18.40 9.64
CA ASP A 164 -13.36 19.47 10.25
C ASP A 164 -14.59 19.81 9.39
N LEU A 165 -14.47 19.77 8.06
CA LEU A 165 -15.61 19.92 7.14
C LEU A 165 -16.64 18.79 7.31
N GLU A 166 -16.18 17.54 7.39
CA GLU A 166 -17.06 16.38 7.63
C GLU A 166 -17.78 16.46 8.97
N LYS A 167 -17.07 16.85 10.05
CA LYS A 167 -17.69 17.06 11.37
C LYS A 167 -18.76 18.15 11.32
N MET A 168 -18.48 19.27 10.66
CA MET A 168 -19.47 20.33 10.49
C MET A 168 -20.68 19.81 9.73
N PHE A 169 -20.48 19.10 8.62
CA PHE A 169 -21.57 18.50 7.85
C PHE A 169 -22.44 17.57 8.70
N VAL A 170 -21.84 16.64 9.45
CA VAL A 170 -22.57 15.70 10.33
C VAL A 170 -23.36 16.44 11.40
N SER A 171 -22.74 17.43 12.06
CA SER A 171 -23.42 18.19 13.13
C SER A 171 -24.66 18.92 12.61
N GLN A 172 -24.55 19.54 11.44
CA GLN A 172 -25.64 20.28 10.80
C GLN A 172 -26.72 19.33 10.29
N PHE A 173 -26.32 18.23 9.65
CA PHE A 173 -27.25 17.21 9.19
C PHE A 173 -28.06 16.62 10.36
N ALA A 174 -27.40 16.27 11.47
CA ALA A 174 -28.06 15.74 12.66
C ALA A 174 -29.07 16.74 13.25
N ARG A 175 -28.69 18.02 13.34
CA ARG A 175 -29.57 19.10 13.81
C ARG A 175 -30.81 19.23 12.92
N LEU A 176 -30.62 19.36 11.61
CA LEU A 176 -31.72 19.50 10.65
C LEU A 176 -32.62 18.26 10.60
N SER A 177 -32.06 17.06 10.81
CA SER A 177 -32.82 15.81 10.91
C SER A 177 -33.62 15.69 12.20
N SER A 178 -33.12 16.27 13.31
CA SER A 178 -33.76 16.20 14.63
C SER A 178 -34.92 17.18 14.80
N ASP A 179 -34.91 18.29 14.07
CA ASP A 179 -35.91 19.35 14.14
C ASP A 179 -37.14 19.11 13.26
N CYS A 180 -37.21 17.94 12.58
CA CYS A 180 -38.38 17.57 11.79
C CYS A 180 -39.60 17.48 12.73
N PRO A 181 -40.69 18.25 12.50
CA PRO A 181 -41.81 18.33 13.43
C PRO A 181 -42.68 17.07 13.32
N SER A 182 -42.17 15.96 13.86
CA SER A 182 -43.05 14.86 14.26
C SER A 182 -43.80 15.31 15.51
N VAL A 183 -45.07 15.67 15.30
CA VAL A 183 -46.09 15.89 16.32
C VAL A 183 -45.85 17.13 17.20
N SER A 184 -46.42 18.26 16.79
CA SER A 184 -46.86 19.25 17.76
C SER A 184 -47.94 18.61 18.65
N PRO A 185 -47.83 18.65 19.99
CA PRO A 185 -48.89 18.18 20.87
C PRO A 185 -49.91 19.32 21.01
N GLN A 186 -50.76 19.53 20.00
CA GLN A 186 -52.12 20.11 20.10
C GLN A 186 -52.62 20.63 18.74
N ALA A 187 -53.48 19.86 18.08
CA ALA A 187 -54.83 20.27 17.70
C ALA A 187 -55.48 19.15 16.86
N ALA A 188 -56.38 18.42 17.50
CA ALA A 188 -57.23 17.45 16.81
C ALA A 188 -58.22 18.18 15.89
N LYS A 189 -58.12 17.95 14.57
CA LYS A 189 -59.20 17.47 13.68
C LYS A 189 -58.86 17.66 12.20
N ARG A 190 -58.79 16.51 11.51
CA ARG A 190 -59.05 16.28 10.07
C ARG A 190 -58.18 17.05 9.08
N LEU A 191 -57.24 16.32 8.49
CA LEU A 191 -57.06 16.21 7.02
C LEU A 191 -56.28 14.92 6.74
N LYS A 192 -56.92 13.97 6.06
CA LYS A 192 -56.24 12.85 5.40
C LYS A 192 -55.47 13.48 4.24
N LEU A 193 -54.16 13.61 4.38
CA LEU A 193 -53.26 13.82 3.26
C LEU A 193 -52.35 12.60 3.22
N ASP A 194 -52.47 11.81 2.16
CA ASP A 194 -51.69 10.61 1.93
C ASP A 194 -50.21 11.00 1.79
N LEU A 195 -49.47 10.97 2.89
CA LEU A 195 -48.03 10.85 2.87
C LEU A 195 -47.70 9.50 2.22
N PRO A 196 -46.78 9.41 1.25
CA PRO A 196 -46.33 8.11 0.75
C PRO A 196 -45.86 7.28 1.94
N ALA A 197 -46.58 6.20 2.18
CA ALA A 197 -46.34 5.30 3.28
C ALA A 197 -44.90 4.79 3.26
N SER A 198 -44.26 4.79 4.44
CA SER A 198 -43.22 3.82 4.82
C SER A 198 -42.09 3.65 3.79
N SER A 199 -40.97 4.36 3.93
CA SER A 199 -39.73 3.96 3.28
C SER A 199 -39.40 2.53 3.70
N ALA A 200 -39.66 1.58 2.82
CA ALA A 200 -39.23 0.21 3.02
C ALA A 200 -37.70 0.26 3.13
N ASN A 201 -37.16 -0.08 4.30
CA ASN A 201 -35.72 -0.18 4.51
C ASN A 201 -35.14 -1.18 3.50
N THR A 202 -34.52 -0.65 2.45
CA THR A 202 -33.91 -1.42 1.35
C THR A 202 -32.39 -1.34 1.51
N ASP A 203 -31.67 -2.42 1.21
CA ASP A 203 -30.21 -2.44 1.31
C ASP A 203 -29.55 -1.55 0.24
N VAL A 204 -28.39 -0.95 0.56
CA VAL A 204 -27.63 -0.08 -0.36
C VAL A 204 -27.33 -0.79 -1.69
N LEU A 205 -26.82 -2.02 -1.63
CA LEU A 205 -26.51 -2.82 -2.82
C LEU A 205 -27.74 -3.05 -3.70
N HIS A 206 -28.90 -3.28 -3.08
CA HIS A 206 -30.16 -3.47 -3.82
C HIS A 206 -30.54 -2.20 -4.59
N VAL A 207 -30.46 -1.03 -3.97
CA VAL A 207 -30.76 0.25 -4.63
C VAL A 207 -29.85 0.46 -5.83
N LEU A 208 -28.55 0.22 -5.69
CA LEU A 208 -27.56 0.45 -6.74
C LEU A 208 -27.69 -0.53 -7.91
N LEU A 209 -27.87 -1.83 -7.63
CA LEU A 209 -28.09 -2.85 -8.67
C LEU A 209 -29.35 -2.57 -9.49
N HIS A 210 -30.45 -2.22 -8.83
CA HIS A 210 -31.70 -1.91 -9.52
C HIS A 210 -31.64 -0.57 -10.27
N ALA A 211 -30.91 0.42 -9.77
CA ALA A 211 -30.68 1.67 -10.49
C ALA A 211 -29.93 1.41 -11.81
N LEU A 212 -28.84 0.63 -11.77
CA LEU A 212 -28.10 0.25 -12.98
C LEU A 212 -28.99 -0.57 -13.93
N LYS A 213 -29.75 -1.54 -13.41
CA LYS A 213 -30.67 -2.35 -14.20
C LYS A 213 -31.69 -1.51 -14.97
N ASN A 214 -32.21 -0.46 -14.35
CA ASN A 214 -33.17 0.45 -14.98
C ASN A 214 -32.55 1.34 -16.06
N MET A 215 -31.21 1.48 -16.08
CA MET A 215 -30.47 2.30 -17.05
C MET A 215 -29.65 1.44 -18.03
N LYS A 216 -29.85 0.12 -18.07
CA LYS A 216 -29.05 -0.82 -18.87
C LYS A 216 -29.03 -0.49 -20.36
N ASP A 217 -30.11 0.10 -20.88
CA ASP A 217 -30.25 0.50 -22.29
C ASP A 217 -29.38 1.72 -22.66
N GLN A 218 -28.90 2.47 -21.67
CA GLN A 218 -28.00 3.61 -21.88
C GLN A 218 -26.51 3.21 -21.94
N VAL A 219 -26.19 1.96 -21.62
CA VAL A 219 -24.83 1.41 -21.73
C VAL A 219 -24.61 1.00 -23.18
N SER A 220 -23.95 1.87 -23.94
CA SER A 220 -23.74 1.70 -25.39
C SER A 220 -22.30 1.42 -25.79
N THR A 221 -21.35 1.48 -24.85
CA THR A 221 -19.92 1.24 -25.11
C THR A 221 -19.42 0.03 -24.35
N THR A 222 -18.46 -0.68 -24.94
CA THR A 222 -17.82 -1.83 -24.31
C THR A 222 -17.13 -1.47 -23.00
N ASP A 223 -16.41 -0.35 -22.95
CA ASP A 223 -15.72 0.07 -21.73
C ASP A 223 -16.69 0.30 -20.56
N LEU A 224 -17.81 0.98 -20.81
CA LEU A 224 -18.82 1.25 -19.78
C LEU A 224 -19.52 -0.05 -19.34
N CYS A 225 -19.74 -0.98 -20.26
CA CYS A 225 -20.26 -2.31 -19.97
C CYS A 225 -19.33 -3.12 -19.05
N LEU A 226 -18.03 -3.19 -19.42
CA LEU A 226 -17.01 -3.88 -18.64
C LEU A 226 -16.86 -3.28 -17.24
N GLN A 227 -16.86 -1.94 -17.13
CA GLN A 227 -16.81 -1.24 -15.85
C GLN A 227 -18.06 -1.50 -14.99
N SER A 228 -19.24 -1.50 -15.62
CA SER A 228 -20.51 -1.78 -14.92
C SER A 228 -20.50 -3.18 -14.30
N LEU A 229 -20.10 -4.19 -15.07
CA LEU A 229 -20.01 -5.56 -14.58
C LEU A 229 -18.92 -5.72 -13.51
N LEU A 230 -17.78 -5.05 -13.67
CA LEU A 230 -16.69 -5.10 -12.70
C LEU A 230 -17.16 -4.59 -11.33
N VAL A 231 -17.79 -3.41 -11.29
CA VAL A 231 -18.34 -2.83 -10.06
C VAL A 231 -19.42 -3.75 -9.45
N CYS A 232 -20.32 -4.30 -10.27
CA CYS A 232 -21.34 -5.23 -9.82
C CYS A 232 -20.76 -6.49 -9.17
N LEU A 233 -19.79 -7.14 -9.82
CA LEU A 233 -19.20 -8.38 -9.34
C LEU A 233 -18.32 -8.17 -8.13
N ASP A 234 -17.53 -7.09 -8.09
CA ASP A 234 -16.74 -6.73 -6.92
C ASP A 234 -17.63 -6.38 -5.74
N ALA A 235 -18.72 -5.65 -5.97
CA ALA A 235 -19.69 -5.35 -4.94
C ALA A 235 -20.39 -6.60 -4.41
N LEU A 236 -20.76 -7.53 -5.30
CA LEU A 236 -21.37 -8.81 -4.93
C LEU A 236 -20.39 -9.66 -4.11
N TYR A 237 -19.15 -9.80 -4.57
CA TYR A 237 -18.10 -10.55 -3.88
C TYR A 237 -17.87 -10.03 -2.47
N THR A 238 -17.61 -8.74 -2.33
CA THR A 238 -17.30 -8.08 -1.06
C THR A 238 -18.48 -8.01 -0.09
N SER A 239 -19.72 -8.13 -0.58
CA SER A 239 -20.93 -8.03 0.22
C SER A 239 -21.52 -9.38 0.64
N PHE A 240 -21.14 -10.48 0.00
CA PHE A 240 -21.75 -11.78 0.28
C PHE A 240 -20.77 -12.94 0.42
N LEU A 241 -19.58 -12.85 -0.21
CA LEU A 241 -18.70 -14.00 -0.40
C LEU A 241 -17.43 -13.94 0.47
N ILE A 242 -17.18 -12.81 1.16
CA ILE A 242 -16.06 -12.66 2.09
C ILE A 242 -16.47 -11.96 3.39
N ASP A 243 -15.95 -12.48 4.50
CA ASP A 243 -16.11 -11.88 5.84
C ASP A 243 -14.82 -11.21 6.35
N ARG A 244 -13.70 -11.42 5.65
CA ARG A 244 -12.37 -10.89 6.02
C ARG A 244 -11.65 -10.37 4.79
N GLU A 245 -10.73 -9.44 5.01
CA GLU A 245 -9.87 -8.90 3.96
C GLU A 245 -8.98 -9.99 3.38
N VAL A 246 -9.00 -10.13 2.05
CA VAL A 246 -8.17 -11.07 1.31
C VAL A 246 -6.85 -10.39 0.94
N VAL A 247 -5.76 -10.83 1.55
CA VAL A 247 -4.43 -10.27 1.29
C VAL A 247 -3.86 -10.91 0.02
N LEU A 248 -3.80 -10.14 -1.07
CA LEU A 248 -3.15 -10.58 -2.30
C LEU A 248 -1.62 -10.60 -2.18
N PRO A 249 -0.93 -11.56 -2.81
CA PRO A 249 0.52 -11.52 -3.01
C PRO A 249 0.98 -10.23 -3.69
N VAL A 250 2.15 -9.72 -3.30
CA VAL A 250 2.67 -8.45 -3.82
C VAL A 250 2.97 -8.50 -5.32
N GLU A 251 3.32 -9.67 -5.84
CA GLU A 251 3.55 -9.92 -7.27
C GLU A 251 2.26 -9.74 -8.09
N GLU A 252 1.14 -10.25 -7.58
CA GLU A 252 -0.17 -10.08 -8.21
C GLU A 252 -0.63 -8.62 -8.14
N LYS A 253 -0.46 -7.96 -6.99
CA LYS A 253 -0.73 -6.52 -6.83
C LYS A 253 0.07 -5.72 -7.85
N LEU A 254 1.36 -5.99 -8.00
CA LEU A 254 2.23 -5.31 -8.95
C LEU A 254 1.75 -5.51 -10.40
N LEU A 255 1.38 -6.74 -10.78
CA LEU A 255 0.88 -7.03 -12.12
C LEU A 255 -0.38 -6.21 -12.43
N ILE A 256 -1.32 -6.15 -11.50
CA ILE A 256 -2.57 -5.38 -11.64
C ILE A 256 -2.26 -3.87 -11.78
N LEU A 257 -1.35 -3.35 -10.94
CA LEU A 257 -0.95 -1.93 -11.00
C LEU A 257 -0.29 -1.57 -12.35
N CYS A 258 0.59 -2.43 -12.88
CA CYS A 258 1.19 -2.21 -14.19
C CYS A 258 0.10 -2.12 -15.28
N ARG A 259 -0.86 -3.05 -15.28
CA ARG A 259 -1.97 -3.11 -16.25
C ARG A 259 -2.86 -1.88 -16.22
N LEU A 260 -3.19 -1.41 -15.02
CA LEU A 260 -4.07 -0.27 -14.79
C LEU A 260 -3.51 1.04 -15.36
N VAL A 261 -2.18 1.18 -15.34
CA VAL A 261 -1.52 2.40 -15.78
C VAL A 261 -1.18 2.35 -17.28
N ASP A 262 -0.82 1.19 -17.82
CA ASP A 262 -0.51 1.02 -19.26
C ASP A 262 -1.67 1.45 -20.18
N THR A 263 -2.93 1.32 -19.74
CA THR A 263 -4.11 1.67 -20.54
C THR A 263 -4.56 3.13 -20.46
N ARG A 264 -4.03 3.94 -19.54
CA ARG A 264 -4.42 5.36 -19.42
C ARG A 264 -3.67 6.30 -20.37
N GLY A 265 -2.90 5.73 -21.32
CA GLY A 265 -2.46 6.40 -22.53
C GLY A 265 -1.83 7.77 -22.27
N GLN A 266 -0.77 7.82 -21.47
CA GLN A 266 0.06 9.02 -21.39
C GLN A 266 1.47 8.69 -20.94
N THR A 267 2.43 9.23 -21.69
CA THR A 267 3.86 9.40 -21.40
C THR A 267 4.13 10.24 -20.13
N GLN A 268 3.16 10.35 -19.22
CA GLN A 268 3.34 10.94 -17.90
C GLN A 268 3.91 9.84 -17.00
N ALA A 269 5.09 10.11 -16.45
CA ALA A 269 5.70 9.29 -15.41
C ALA A 269 4.64 8.89 -14.36
N TRP A 270 4.63 7.60 -13.99
CA TRP A 270 3.80 6.97 -12.96
C TRP A 270 3.45 7.93 -11.84
N SER A 271 2.25 8.52 -11.88
CA SER A 271 1.91 9.53 -10.88
C SER A 271 1.58 8.84 -9.55
N PRO A 272 2.14 9.28 -8.42
CA PRO A 272 1.90 8.67 -7.12
C PRO A 272 0.41 8.66 -6.74
N LYS A 273 -0.33 9.70 -7.17
CA LYS A 273 -1.77 9.81 -6.93
C LYS A 273 -2.56 8.73 -7.66
N LEU A 274 -2.21 8.42 -8.92
CA LEU A 274 -2.88 7.37 -9.69
C LEU A 274 -2.60 5.98 -9.09
N LEU A 275 -1.37 5.71 -8.66
CA LEU A 275 -1.03 4.45 -8.01
C LEU A 275 -1.71 4.30 -6.64
N GLN A 276 -1.80 5.40 -5.88
CA GLN A 276 -2.56 5.43 -4.63
C GLN A 276 -4.04 5.12 -4.86
N GLU A 277 -4.64 5.69 -5.90
CA GLU A 277 -6.04 5.42 -6.25
C GLU A 277 -6.24 3.96 -6.69
N ALA A 278 -5.32 3.43 -7.51
CA ALA A 278 -5.36 2.04 -7.96
C ALA A 278 -5.19 1.03 -6.80
N LEU A 279 -4.32 1.33 -5.83
CA LEU A 279 -4.20 0.53 -4.60
C LEU A 279 -5.48 0.58 -3.77
N ARG A 280 -6.14 1.73 -3.72
CA ARG A 280 -7.42 1.90 -3.04
C ARG A 280 -8.54 1.12 -3.73
N ASP A 281 -8.61 1.15 -5.05
CA ASP A 281 -9.51 0.31 -5.86
C ASP A 281 -9.28 -1.17 -5.54
N LEU A 282 -8.02 -1.60 -5.55
CA LEU A 282 -7.66 -3.00 -5.30
C LEU A 282 -8.04 -3.45 -3.89
N ARG A 283 -7.80 -2.62 -2.88
CA ARG A 283 -8.21 -2.89 -1.50
C ARG A 283 -9.73 -2.99 -1.39
N ALA A 284 -10.46 -2.05 -2.00
CA ALA A 284 -11.92 -2.03 -1.98
C ALA A 284 -12.51 -3.32 -2.58
N ALA A 285 -11.91 -3.82 -3.66
CA ALA A 285 -12.32 -5.08 -4.28
C ALA A 285 -12.08 -6.30 -3.39
N HIS A 286 -11.14 -6.27 -2.44
CA HIS A 286 -10.71 -7.44 -1.65
C HIS A 286 -11.05 -7.34 -0.15
N SER A 287 -11.71 -6.25 0.26
CA SER A 287 -12.14 -6.02 1.64
C SER A 287 -13.65 -6.22 1.76
N PRO A 288 -14.16 -6.77 2.88
CA PRO A 288 -15.59 -6.85 3.13
C PRO A 288 -16.25 -5.47 3.01
N SER A 289 -17.37 -5.42 2.30
CA SER A 289 -18.13 -4.20 2.09
C SER A 289 -18.61 -3.63 3.42
N PRO A 290 -18.59 -2.29 3.61
CA PRO A 290 -19.23 -1.66 4.77
C PRO A 290 -20.77 -1.75 4.71
N PHE A 291 -21.34 -2.18 3.58
CA PHE A 291 -22.78 -2.27 3.33
C PHE A 291 -23.25 -3.73 3.22
N GLN A 292 -22.98 -4.52 4.24
CA GLN A 292 -23.43 -5.92 4.30
C GLN A 292 -24.96 -5.99 4.16
N PRO A 293 -25.49 -6.70 3.15
CA PRO A 293 -26.93 -6.80 2.88
C PRO A 293 -27.64 -7.54 4.01
N SER A 294 -28.80 -7.02 4.42
CA SER A 294 -29.62 -7.60 5.49
C SER A 294 -30.90 -8.26 4.98
N ARG A 295 -31.35 -7.91 3.77
CA ARG A 295 -32.62 -8.35 3.17
C ARG A 295 -32.43 -8.94 1.78
N MET A 296 -31.55 -8.36 0.98
CA MET A 296 -31.19 -8.88 -0.34
C MET A 296 -30.37 -10.15 -0.17
N THR A 297 -30.76 -11.20 -0.87
CA THR A 297 -30.04 -12.48 -0.88
C THR A 297 -28.98 -12.52 -1.99
N LEU A 298 -27.97 -13.38 -1.83
CA LEU A 298 -26.94 -13.61 -2.85
C LEU A 298 -27.55 -14.02 -4.19
N SER A 299 -28.52 -14.94 -4.19
CA SER A 299 -29.18 -15.42 -5.42
C SER A 299 -29.93 -14.30 -6.14
N GLN A 300 -30.62 -13.42 -5.40
CA GLN A 300 -31.26 -12.23 -5.99
C GLN A 300 -30.23 -11.28 -6.63
N ALA A 301 -29.07 -11.08 -6.00
CA ALA A 301 -28.01 -10.23 -6.54
C ALA A 301 -27.39 -10.86 -7.80
N LEU A 302 -27.05 -12.15 -7.74
CA LEU A 302 -26.52 -12.92 -8.87
C LEU A 302 -27.47 -12.87 -10.07
N LYS A 303 -28.77 -13.04 -9.85
CA LYS A 303 -29.77 -12.96 -10.91
C LYS A 303 -29.76 -11.61 -11.63
N VAL A 304 -29.67 -10.50 -10.89
CA VAL A 304 -29.58 -9.16 -11.51
C VAL A 304 -28.31 -9.02 -12.34
N VAL A 305 -27.17 -9.49 -11.83
CA VAL A 305 -25.89 -9.42 -12.56
C VAL A 305 -25.91 -10.32 -13.80
N ALA A 306 -26.49 -11.53 -13.71
CA ALA A 306 -26.63 -12.45 -14.84
C ALA A 306 -27.54 -11.88 -15.93
N GLU A 307 -28.70 -11.31 -15.56
CA GLU A 307 -29.61 -10.65 -16.51
C GLU A 307 -28.94 -9.46 -17.24
N LEU A 308 -28.11 -8.67 -16.55
CA LEU A 308 -27.34 -7.60 -17.18
C LEU A 308 -26.26 -8.15 -18.11
N THR A 309 -25.56 -9.20 -17.67
CA THR A 309 -24.53 -9.86 -18.46
C THR A 309 -25.11 -10.43 -19.76
N GLU A 310 -26.22 -11.16 -19.69
CA GLU A 310 -26.90 -11.71 -20.87
C GLU A 310 -27.37 -10.62 -21.82
N PHE A 311 -28.02 -9.57 -21.28
CA PHE A 311 -28.47 -8.45 -22.09
C PHE A 311 -27.33 -7.79 -22.88
N TRP A 312 -26.16 -7.58 -22.26
CA TRP A 312 -25.02 -6.98 -22.95
C TRP A 312 -24.23 -7.95 -23.82
N LEU A 313 -24.28 -9.26 -23.55
CA LEU A 313 -23.74 -10.30 -24.45
C LEU A 313 -24.54 -10.34 -25.75
N GLU A 314 -25.87 -10.26 -25.68
CA GLU A 314 -26.75 -10.21 -26.87
C GLU A 314 -26.48 -8.98 -27.75
N GLN A 315 -25.97 -7.89 -27.17
CA GLN A 315 -25.62 -6.65 -27.87
C GLN A 315 -24.17 -6.63 -28.38
N ASP A 316 -23.41 -7.72 -28.20
CA ASP A 316 -21.97 -7.82 -28.56
C ASP A 316 -21.09 -6.74 -27.91
N LEU A 317 -21.49 -6.25 -26.72
CA LEU A 317 -20.79 -5.16 -26.02
C LEU A 317 -19.66 -5.65 -25.11
N LEU A 318 -19.40 -6.96 -25.04
CA LEU A 318 -18.49 -7.57 -24.06
C LEU A 318 -17.20 -8.15 -24.67
N SER A 319 -17.02 -8.02 -25.98
CA SER A 319 -15.83 -8.48 -26.69
C SER A 319 -14.88 -7.32 -27.00
N ALA A 320 -13.99 -6.98 -26.05
CA ALA A 320 -12.85 -6.11 -26.36
C ALA A 320 -11.62 -6.45 -25.49
N PRO A 321 -10.41 -6.44 -26.08
CA PRO A 321 -9.19 -6.54 -25.31
C PRO A 321 -8.91 -5.23 -24.56
N GLY A 322 -8.45 -5.31 -23.31
CA GLY A 322 -8.07 -4.12 -22.53
C GLY A 322 -7.91 -4.38 -21.05
N CYS A 323 -7.56 -3.33 -20.29
CA CYS A 323 -7.42 -3.42 -18.83
C CYS A 323 -8.75 -3.68 -18.13
N SER A 324 -9.83 -3.02 -18.55
CA SER A 324 -11.17 -3.26 -17.99
C SER A 324 -11.61 -4.72 -18.16
N ALA A 325 -11.31 -5.33 -19.31
CA ALA A 325 -11.58 -6.74 -19.56
C ALA A 325 -10.70 -7.65 -18.67
N PHE A 326 -9.43 -7.31 -18.46
CA PHE A 326 -8.53 -8.04 -17.57
C PHE A 326 -8.99 -8.02 -16.11
N LEU A 327 -9.37 -6.84 -15.61
CA LEU A 327 -9.90 -6.70 -14.25
C LEU A 327 -11.22 -7.45 -14.08
N LEU A 328 -12.11 -7.35 -15.07
CA LEU A 328 -13.36 -8.09 -15.06
C LEU A 328 -13.12 -9.59 -15.08
N GLN A 329 -12.15 -10.07 -15.87
CA GLN A 329 -11.76 -11.48 -15.91
C GLN A 329 -11.34 -11.98 -14.52
N GLN A 330 -10.48 -11.22 -13.82
CA GLN A 330 -10.05 -11.54 -12.46
C GLN A 330 -11.24 -11.54 -11.48
N SER A 331 -12.12 -10.54 -11.57
CA SER A 331 -13.32 -10.44 -10.73
C SER A 331 -14.25 -11.64 -10.93
N VAL A 332 -14.54 -12.01 -12.18
CA VAL A 332 -15.38 -13.17 -12.52
C VAL A 332 -14.76 -14.47 -12.00
N GLN A 333 -13.45 -14.68 -12.19
CA GLN A 333 -12.76 -15.87 -11.69
C GLN A 333 -12.88 -16.00 -10.18
N ARG A 334 -12.67 -14.89 -9.47
CA ARG A 334 -12.75 -14.83 -8.01
C ARG A 334 -14.16 -15.08 -7.49
N VAL A 335 -15.17 -14.48 -8.11
CA VAL A 335 -16.58 -14.74 -7.77
C VAL A 335 -16.92 -16.22 -8.01
N LEU A 336 -16.54 -16.78 -9.16
CA LEU A 336 -16.79 -18.19 -9.47
C LEU A 336 -16.11 -19.13 -8.46
N ALA A 337 -14.85 -18.88 -8.09
CA ALA A 337 -14.13 -19.68 -7.10
C ALA A 337 -14.85 -19.66 -5.73
N ALA A 338 -15.25 -18.50 -5.22
CA ALA A 338 -15.98 -18.39 -3.96
C ALA A 338 -17.39 -19.00 -4.02
N LEU A 339 -18.06 -18.94 -5.18
CA LEU A 339 -19.34 -19.60 -5.41
C LEU A 339 -19.22 -21.13 -5.48
N GLU A 340 -18.05 -21.67 -5.80
CA GLU A 340 -17.77 -23.11 -5.77
C GLU A 340 -17.51 -23.59 -4.35
N GLU A 341 -16.80 -22.80 -3.54
CA GLU A 341 -16.55 -23.10 -2.12
C GLU A 341 -17.81 -23.09 -1.25
N THR A 342 -18.79 -22.23 -1.57
CA THR A 342 -20.07 -22.13 -0.84
C THR A 342 -21.00 -23.33 -1.07
N GLY A 343 -20.72 -24.19 -2.07
CA GLY A 343 -21.48 -25.43 -2.30
C GLY A 343 -22.95 -25.24 -2.71
N THR A 344 -23.38 -24.02 -3.07
CA THR A 344 -24.78 -23.73 -3.43
C THR A 344 -25.13 -24.31 -4.80
N SER A 345 -26.16 -25.16 -4.84
CA SER A 345 -26.71 -25.76 -6.07
C SER A 345 -27.83 -24.92 -6.70
N GLU A 346 -28.24 -23.82 -6.09
CA GLU A 346 -29.43 -23.06 -6.54
C GLU A 346 -29.14 -22.09 -7.70
N ASP A 347 -27.87 -21.72 -7.92
CA ASP A 347 -27.47 -20.68 -8.90
C ASP A 347 -26.78 -21.27 -10.16
N VAL A 348 -27.19 -22.46 -10.62
CA VAL A 348 -26.52 -23.17 -11.74
C VAL A 348 -26.55 -22.35 -13.03
N THR A 349 -27.69 -21.71 -13.30
CA THR A 349 -27.90 -20.86 -14.48
C THR A 349 -26.99 -19.65 -14.46
N GLU A 350 -26.97 -18.91 -13.36
CA GLU A 350 -26.17 -17.71 -13.16
C GLU A 350 -24.67 -18.03 -13.21
N LYS A 351 -24.23 -19.14 -12.58
CA LYS A 351 -22.85 -19.64 -12.69
C LYS A 351 -22.48 -19.97 -14.14
N SER A 352 -23.42 -20.50 -14.93
CA SER A 352 -23.18 -20.79 -16.35
C SER A 352 -23.01 -19.51 -17.18
N THR A 353 -23.80 -18.47 -16.91
CA THR A 353 -23.69 -17.15 -17.53
C THR A 353 -22.34 -16.51 -17.23
N LEU A 354 -21.88 -16.55 -15.97
CA LEU A 354 -20.56 -16.03 -15.57
C LEU A 354 -19.40 -16.82 -16.21
N ARG A 355 -19.52 -18.15 -16.34
CA ARG A 355 -18.54 -18.95 -17.09
C ARG A 355 -18.53 -18.60 -18.59
N GLY A 356 -19.70 -18.33 -19.16
CA GLY A 356 -19.83 -17.81 -20.52
C GLY A 356 -19.10 -16.48 -20.68
N LEU A 357 -19.34 -15.52 -19.79
CA LEU A 357 -18.63 -14.24 -19.75
C LEU A 357 -17.11 -14.43 -19.64
N LEU A 358 -16.65 -15.32 -18.75
CA LEU A 358 -15.22 -15.60 -18.59
C LEU A 358 -14.58 -16.09 -19.90
N SER A 359 -15.30 -16.91 -20.67
CA SER A 359 -14.81 -17.39 -21.97
C SER A 359 -14.66 -16.25 -22.99
N CYS A 360 -15.57 -15.27 -23.00
CA CYS A 360 -15.50 -14.08 -23.85
C CYS A 360 -14.33 -13.14 -23.49
N LEU A 361 -13.94 -13.10 -22.21
CA LEU A 361 -12.87 -12.24 -21.69
C LEU A 361 -11.47 -12.87 -21.80
N SER A 362 -11.31 -13.97 -22.53
CA SER A 362 -10.03 -14.68 -22.62
C SER A 362 -8.96 -13.82 -23.30
N LEU A 363 -8.14 -13.13 -22.50
CA LEU A 363 -7.05 -12.29 -22.98
C LEU A 363 -5.75 -13.09 -23.12
N PRO A 364 -4.92 -12.82 -24.14
CA PRO A 364 -3.58 -13.38 -24.20
C PRO A 364 -2.75 -12.88 -23.01
N ALA A 365 -1.91 -13.75 -22.45
CA ALA A 365 -0.97 -13.38 -21.42
C ALA A 365 0.06 -12.39 -21.98
N VAL A 366 -0.19 -11.10 -21.81
CA VAL A 366 0.79 -10.06 -22.22
C VAL A 366 1.80 -9.91 -21.08
N GLU A 367 3.05 -10.29 -21.28
CA GLU A 367 4.07 -10.08 -20.25
C GLU A 367 4.34 -8.57 -20.09
N THR A 368 4.28 -8.06 -18.86
CA THR A 368 4.71 -6.70 -18.56
C THR A 368 6.24 -6.67 -18.47
N PRO A 369 6.93 -5.76 -19.19
CA PRO A 369 8.38 -5.68 -19.14
C PRO A 369 8.89 -5.47 -17.70
N PRO A 370 10.02 -6.09 -17.32
CA PRO A 370 10.58 -5.94 -15.96
C PRO A 370 10.93 -4.48 -15.63
N GLN A 371 11.23 -3.65 -16.62
CA GLN A 371 11.48 -2.21 -16.44
C GLN A 371 10.24 -1.48 -15.93
N VAL A 372 9.06 -1.81 -16.48
CA VAL A 372 7.77 -1.23 -16.07
C VAL A 372 7.45 -1.62 -14.63
N GLN A 373 7.62 -2.92 -14.31
CA GLN A 373 7.44 -3.44 -12.97
C GLN A 373 8.35 -2.75 -11.94
N ALA A 374 9.64 -2.57 -12.27
CA ALA A 374 10.58 -1.85 -11.41
C ALA A 374 10.19 -0.39 -11.20
N GLN A 375 9.68 0.31 -12.23
CA GLN A 375 9.22 1.70 -12.12
C GLN A 375 8.00 1.86 -11.21
N VAL A 376 7.02 0.95 -11.31
CA VAL A 376 5.86 0.93 -10.41
C VAL A 376 6.29 0.73 -8.98
N ALA A 377 7.05 -0.34 -8.72
CA ALA A 377 7.50 -0.67 -7.38
C ALA A 377 8.36 0.46 -6.79
N ALA A 378 9.26 1.06 -7.57
CA ALA A 378 10.06 2.20 -7.12
C ALA A 378 9.21 3.42 -6.77
N THR A 379 8.14 3.69 -7.52
CA THR A 379 7.22 4.81 -7.24
C THR A 379 6.44 4.57 -5.95
N VAL A 380 5.94 3.35 -5.75
CA VAL A 380 5.24 2.90 -4.52
C VAL A 380 6.15 3.10 -3.30
N ILE A 381 7.39 2.61 -3.38
CA ILE A 381 8.39 2.71 -2.31
C ILE A 381 8.75 4.17 -2.02
N SER A 382 9.04 4.95 -3.08
CA SER A 382 9.50 6.35 -2.95
C SER A 382 8.47 7.28 -2.31
N HIS A 383 7.18 6.98 -2.50
CA HIS A 383 6.09 7.77 -1.93
C HIS A 383 5.47 7.12 -0.69
N ARG A 384 6.04 6.00 -0.21
CA ARG A 384 5.55 5.24 0.95
C ARG A 384 4.05 4.97 0.87
N LEU A 385 3.61 4.47 -0.30
CA LEU A 385 2.23 4.05 -0.48
C LEU A 385 1.94 2.79 0.33
N GLU A 386 0.71 2.28 0.24
CA GLU A 386 0.31 1.03 0.89
C GLU A 386 1.21 -0.15 0.50
N ASP A 387 1.45 -1.04 1.46
CA ASP A 387 2.30 -2.23 1.36
C ASP A 387 3.75 -1.95 0.93
N CYS A 388 4.26 -0.75 1.25
CA CYS A 388 5.61 -0.30 0.89
C CYS A 388 6.71 -1.31 1.30
N GLU A 389 6.57 -1.96 2.45
CA GLU A 389 7.57 -2.91 2.95
C GLU A 389 7.60 -4.20 2.12
N GLU A 390 6.43 -4.70 1.72
CA GLU A 390 6.26 -5.87 0.84
C GLU A 390 6.79 -5.55 -0.57
N PHE A 391 6.48 -4.37 -1.10
CA PHE A 391 7.05 -3.92 -2.38
C PHE A 391 8.56 -3.75 -2.30
N ALA A 392 9.11 -3.27 -1.17
CA ALA A 392 10.55 -3.19 -0.96
C ALA A 392 11.20 -4.57 -0.87
N ALA A 393 10.54 -5.54 -0.22
CA ALA A 393 10.99 -6.93 -0.18
C ALA A 393 11.06 -7.55 -1.58
N LEU A 394 10.01 -7.38 -2.39
CA LEU A 394 10.00 -7.81 -3.79
C LEU A 394 11.10 -7.09 -4.58
N PHE A 395 11.24 -5.77 -4.44
CA PHE A 395 12.25 -4.98 -5.14
C PHE A 395 13.68 -5.43 -4.84
N ALA A 396 13.94 -5.86 -3.61
CA ALA A 396 15.22 -6.42 -3.19
C ALA A 396 15.50 -7.82 -3.76
N SER A 397 14.48 -8.65 -4.00
CA SER A 397 14.65 -10.03 -4.48
C SER A 397 14.72 -10.17 -6.00
N GLN A 398 14.34 -9.13 -6.76
CA GLN A 398 14.23 -9.22 -8.22
C GLN A 398 15.55 -8.92 -8.94
N LEU A 399 16.25 -9.99 -9.34
CA LEU A 399 17.52 -9.89 -10.07
C LEU A 399 17.38 -9.23 -11.45
N SER A 400 16.25 -9.40 -12.13
CA SER A 400 15.96 -8.81 -13.44
C SER A 400 15.92 -7.27 -13.41
N TRP A 401 15.64 -6.66 -12.25
CA TRP A 401 15.53 -5.20 -12.10
C TRP A 401 16.89 -4.52 -11.85
N THR A 402 17.91 -5.28 -11.46
CA THR A 402 19.26 -4.77 -11.12
C THR A 402 20.06 -4.22 -12.31
N HIS A 403 19.53 -4.33 -13.53
CA HIS A 403 20.14 -3.79 -14.73
C HIS A 403 19.92 -2.28 -14.89
N GLU A 404 18.92 -1.73 -14.20
CA GLU A 404 18.52 -0.32 -14.29
C GLU A 404 19.22 0.52 -13.20
N GLU A 405 19.61 1.76 -13.51
CA GLU A 405 20.11 2.72 -12.49
C GLU A 405 19.04 3.02 -11.43
N LEU A 406 17.77 2.96 -11.83
CA LEU A 406 16.59 3.10 -10.97
C LEU A 406 16.67 2.21 -9.72
N TRP A 407 17.24 1.01 -9.84
CA TRP A 407 17.31 0.07 -8.73
C TRP A 407 18.18 0.59 -7.59
N VAL A 408 19.37 1.08 -7.89
CA VAL A 408 20.30 1.66 -6.89
C VAL A 408 19.76 3.01 -6.38
N ASP A 409 19.23 3.85 -7.27
CA ASP A 409 18.65 5.14 -6.92
C ASP A 409 17.49 5.01 -5.93
N CYS A 410 16.62 4.02 -6.13
CA CYS A 410 15.49 3.75 -5.24
C CYS A 410 15.98 3.32 -3.85
N LEU A 411 16.95 2.41 -3.78
CA LEU A 411 17.55 1.94 -2.53
C LEU A 411 18.20 3.09 -1.74
N GLU A 412 18.97 3.95 -2.41
CA GLU A 412 19.66 5.08 -1.78
C GLU A 412 18.69 6.10 -1.18
N LYS A 413 17.63 6.45 -1.92
CA LYS A 413 16.65 7.45 -1.48
C LYS A 413 15.72 6.91 -0.39
N ASN A 414 15.49 5.59 -0.34
CA ASN A 414 14.45 4.97 0.48
C ASN A 414 14.98 3.93 1.48
N HIS A 415 16.20 4.10 2.00
CA HIS A 415 16.86 3.14 2.90
C HIS A 415 15.96 2.61 4.04
N THR A 416 15.07 3.44 4.61
CA THR A 416 14.17 3.03 5.69
C THR A 416 13.20 1.91 5.28
N ALA A 417 12.77 1.87 4.01
CA ALA A 417 11.86 0.84 3.50
C ALA A 417 12.52 -0.55 3.42
N PHE A 418 13.86 -0.61 3.43
CA PHE A 418 14.64 -1.85 3.29
C PHE A 418 15.21 -2.36 4.63
N THR A 419 14.73 -1.83 5.75
CA THR A 419 15.24 -2.15 7.09
C THR A 419 14.69 -3.46 7.68
N GLN A 420 13.82 -4.17 6.96
CA GLN A 420 13.40 -5.51 7.38
C GLN A 420 14.54 -6.53 7.16
N PRO A 421 14.89 -7.36 8.16
CA PRO A 421 16.00 -8.31 8.04
C PRO A 421 15.90 -9.24 6.83
N ASN A 422 14.71 -9.77 6.55
CA ASN A 422 14.48 -10.65 5.40
C ASN A 422 14.68 -9.93 4.07
N THR A 423 14.22 -8.67 3.97
CA THR A 423 14.44 -7.82 2.80
C THR A 423 15.93 -7.61 2.53
N LEU A 424 16.73 -7.36 3.58
CA LEU A 424 18.17 -7.18 3.44
C LEU A 424 18.92 -8.48 3.08
N ILE A 425 18.44 -9.63 3.57
CA ILE A 425 18.97 -10.94 3.18
C ILE A 425 18.70 -11.18 1.68
N SER A 426 17.47 -10.95 1.22
CA SER A 426 17.12 -11.03 -0.21
C SER A 426 17.95 -10.05 -1.05
N LEU A 427 18.09 -8.80 -0.59
CA LEU A 427 18.92 -7.78 -1.24
C LEU A 427 20.37 -8.27 -1.40
N SER A 428 20.93 -8.85 -0.34
CA SER A 428 22.30 -9.35 -0.33
C SER A 428 22.48 -10.51 -1.30
N SER A 429 21.53 -11.45 -1.32
CA SER A 429 21.53 -12.57 -2.27
C SER A 429 21.47 -12.08 -3.71
N THR A 430 20.54 -11.19 -4.02
CA THR A 430 20.39 -10.58 -5.35
C THR A 430 21.65 -9.84 -5.77
N LEU A 431 22.25 -9.05 -4.87
CA LEU A 431 23.49 -8.32 -5.14
C LEU A 431 24.66 -9.26 -5.42
N VAL A 432 24.83 -10.33 -4.62
CA VAL A 432 25.85 -11.36 -4.85
C VAL A 432 25.67 -12.02 -6.22
N SER A 433 24.44 -12.45 -6.56
CA SER A 433 24.13 -13.04 -7.87
C SER A 433 24.42 -12.07 -9.03
N ARG A 434 24.14 -10.78 -8.84
CA ARG A 434 24.43 -9.75 -9.85
C ARG A 434 25.93 -9.54 -10.04
N LEU A 435 26.70 -9.50 -8.95
CA LEU A 435 28.16 -9.38 -8.99
C LEU A 435 28.83 -10.62 -9.63
N GLN A 436 28.29 -11.82 -9.39
CA GLN A 436 28.76 -13.09 -9.99
C GLN A 436 28.63 -13.14 -11.51
N ARG A 437 27.55 -12.59 -12.06
CA ARG A 437 27.27 -12.63 -13.51
C ARG A 437 28.27 -11.83 -14.36
N GLY A 438 29.14 -11.03 -13.73
CA GLY A 438 30.07 -10.14 -14.43
C GLY A 438 29.36 -9.02 -15.20
N ASN A 439 30.12 -8.07 -15.74
CA ASN A 439 29.60 -6.94 -16.54
C ASN A 439 28.83 -5.87 -15.73
N VAL A 440 29.39 -5.41 -14.61
CA VAL A 440 28.81 -4.35 -13.79
C VAL A 440 29.80 -3.19 -13.65
N ASN A 441 29.34 -1.96 -13.85
CA ASN A 441 30.18 -0.76 -13.75
C ASN A 441 30.68 -0.57 -12.31
N THR A 442 31.95 -0.18 -12.15
CA THR A 442 32.59 0.18 -10.88
C THR A 442 31.76 1.17 -10.05
N THR A 443 31.14 2.17 -10.69
CA THR A 443 30.30 3.16 -9.99
C THR A 443 29.06 2.52 -9.39
N TRP A 444 28.37 1.68 -10.16
CA TRP A 444 27.20 0.93 -9.71
C TRP A 444 27.57 -0.01 -8.56
N CYS A 445 28.64 -0.80 -8.69
CA CYS A 445 29.08 -1.75 -7.65
C CYS A 445 29.35 -1.04 -6.32
N ARG A 446 30.10 0.07 -6.38
CA ARG A 446 30.42 0.87 -5.19
C ARG A 446 29.16 1.41 -4.53
N ARG A 447 28.24 1.98 -5.31
CA ARG A 447 26.97 2.51 -4.81
C ARG A 447 26.12 1.42 -4.18
N ALA A 448 25.87 0.31 -4.88
CA ALA A 448 25.03 -0.78 -4.39
C ALA A 448 25.55 -1.41 -3.09
N ILE A 449 26.85 -1.72 -3.01
CA ILE A 449 27.46 -2.30 -1.79
C ILE A 449 27.40 -1.30 -0.64
N LYS A 450 27.72 -0.02 -0.90
CA LYS A 450 27.66 1.04 0.12
C LYS A 450 26.23 1.19 0.66
N THR A 451 25.24 1.28 -0.22
CA THR A 451 23.83 1.45 0.17
C THR A 451 23.33 0.25 0.96
N ALA A 452 23.66 -0.98 0.56
CA ALA A 452 23.33 -2.17 1.35
C ALA A 452 23.98 -2.14 2.74
N ALA A 453 25.24 -1.70 2.85
CA ALA A 453 25.93 -1.53 4.13
C ALA A 453 25.32 -0.41 4.98
N ASP A 454 24.85 0.69 4.37
CA ASP A 454 24.17 1.80 5.04
C ASP A 454 22.81 1.35 5.61
N VAL A 455 22.01 0.60 4.83
CA VAL A 455 20.76 -0.02 5.29
C VAL A 455 21.04 -0.99 6.45
N PHE A 456 22.05 -1.86 6.32
CA PHE A 456 22.48 -2.76 7.39
C PHE A 456 22.83 -2.02 8.68
N SER A 457 23.54 -0.89 8.56
CA SER A 457 24.01 -0.11 9.72
C SER A 457 22.88 0.57 10.47
N ALA A 458 21.74 0.82 9.81
CA ALA A 458 20.54 1.39 10.43
C ALA A 458 19.74 0.37 11.27
N LEU A 459 20.04 -0.93 11.15
CA LEU A 459 19.39 -1.98 11.93
C LEU A 459 19.81 -1.95 13.40
N SER A 460 18.93 -2.43 14.28
CA SER A 460 19.30 -2.78 15.66
C SER A 460 20.35 -3.91 15.65
N LEU A 461 21.19 -3.97 16.69
CA LEU A 461 22.23 -5.01 16.80
C LEU A 461 21.66 -6.44 16.75
N GLU A 462 20.46 -6.64 17.28
CA GLU A 462 19.75 -7.92 17.19
C GLU A 462 19.44 -8.30 15.73
N ASN A 463 18.90 -7.35 14.96
CA ASN A 463 18.58 -7.57 13.55
C ASN A 463 19.83 -7.66 12.68
N GLN A 464 20.90 -6.92 13.00
CA GLN A 464 22.22 -7.11 12.38
C GLN A 464 22.72 -8.54 12.54
N ASN A 465 22.58 -9.12 13.74
CA ASN A 465 22.97 -10.51 13.99
C ASN A 465 22.14 -11.52 13.20
N LYS A 466 20.82 -11.31 13.04
CA LYS A 466 19.96 -12.15 12.19
C LYS A 466 20.46 -12.15 10.73
N VAL A 467 20.79 -10.97 10.21
CA VAL A 467 21.30 -10.82 8.84
C VAL A 467 22.69 -11.44 8.70
N LEU A 468 23.62 -11.18 9.64
CA LEU A 468 24.96 -11.77 9.63
C LEU A 468 24.97 -13.30 9.73
N ALA A 469 23.96 -13.91 10.37
CA ALA A 469 23.82 -15.36 10.41
C ALA A 469 23.40 -15.96 9.06
N ALA A 470 22.63 -15.20 8.27
CA ALA A 470 22.07 -15.65 6.99
C ALA A 470 22.98 -15.33 5.80
N VAL A 471 23.62 -14.16 5.74
CA VAL A 471 24.48 -13.72 4.61
C VAL A 471 25.58 -14.72 4.22
N PRO A 472 26.25 -15.44 5.15
CA PRO A 472 27.23 -16.47 4.80
C PRO A 472 26.66 -17.64 3.97
N SER A 473 25.34 -17.88 4.06
CA SER A 473 24.66 -18.86 3.19
C SER A 473 24.48 -18.36 1.75
N CYS A 474 24.48 -17.04 1.53
CA CYS A 474 24.48 -16.45 0.19
C CYS A 474 25.88 -16.45 -0.44
N SER A 475 26.92 -16.18 0.36
CA SER A 475 28.33 -16.24 -0.05
C SER A 475 29.24 -16.31 1.18
N SER A 476 30.10 -17.33 1.23
CA SER A 476 31.06 -17.51 2.33
C SER A 476 32.11 -16.37 2.43
N ARG A 477 32.27 -15.58 1.36
CA ARG A 477 33.16 -14.42 1.28
C ARG A 477 32.42 -13.08 1.18
N GLY A 478 31.09 -13.07 1.34
CA GLY A 478 30.25 -11.88 1.20
C GLY A 478 30.24 -11.34 -0.24
N PHE A 479 30.17 -10.02 -0.41
CA PHE A 479 30.13 -9.35 -1.72
C PHE A 479 31.45 -9.44 -2.49
N PHE A 480 32.55 -9.74 -1.80
CA PHE A 480 33.91 -9.82 -2.36
C PHE A 480 34.34 -11.27 -2.66
N GLY A 481 33.39 -12.21 -2.66
CA GLY A 481 33.64 -13.61 -3.05
C GLY A 481 33.87 -13.81 -4.55
N CYS A 482 33.62 -12.78 -5.36
CA CYS A 482 33.70 -12.80 -6.82
C CYS A 482 34.63 -11.68 -7.30
N SER A 483 35.07 -11.73 -8.56
CA SER A 483 35.95 -10.71 -9.12
C SER A 483 35.24 -9.35 -9.23
N VAL A 484 35.42 -8.49 -8.23
CA VAL A 484 34.99 -7.09 -8.24
C VAL A 484 36.11 -6.19 -8.76
N PRO A 485 35.79 -5.00 -9.32
CA PRO A 485 36.83 -4.04 -9.73
C PRO A 485 37.74 -3.65 -8.57
N SER A 486 39.05 -3.51 -8.81
CA SER A 486 40.05 -3.19 -7.77
C SER A 486 39.68 -1.93 -6.98
N ALA A 487 39.21 -0.89 -7.66
CA ALA A 487 38.78 0.36 -7.03
C ALA A 487 37.58 0.22 -6.05
N VAL A 488 36.85 -0.89 -6.08
CA VAL A 488 35.82 -1.24 -5.09
C VAL A 488 36.45 -1.98 -3.91
N ALA A 489 37.36 -2.92 -4.19
CA ALA A 489 38.12 -3.64 -3.18
C ALA A 489 39.01 -2.68 -2.34
N ASP A 490 39.74 -1.78 -2.98
CA ASP A 490 40.60 -0.78 -2.33
C ASP A 490 39.78 0.13 -1.39
N GLY A 491 38.56 0.50 -1.81
CA GLY A 491 37.65 1.30 -0.99
C GLY A 491 37.17 0.54 0.25
N PHE A 492 36.87 -0.75 0.12
CA PHE A 492 36.54 -1.61 1.25
C PHE A 492 37.73 -1.81 2.20
N GLU A 493 38.95 -2.00 1.68
CA GLU A 493 40.15 -2.11 2.52
C GLU A 493 40.38 -0.84 3.34
N GLN A 494 40.14 0.34 2.77
CA GLN A 494 40.18 1.60 3.51
C GLN A 494 39.12 1.65 4.61
N GLU A 495 37.87 1.26 4.32
CA GLU A 495 36.78 1.20 5.32
C GLU A 495 37.10 0.22 6.45
N LEU A 496 37.61 -0.97 6.12
CA LEU A 496 38.05 -1.99 7.08
C LEU A 496 39.15 -1.43 7.99
N ASN A 497 40.18 -0.80 7.41
CA ASN A 497 41.27 -0.20 8.16
C ASN A 497 40.77 0.94 9.07
N MET A 498 39.87 1.79 8.57
CA MET A 498 39.26 2.85 9.38
C MET A 498 38.48 2.28 10.55
N ALA A 499 37.65 1.25 10.34
CA ALA A 499 36.88 0.61 11.41
C ALA A 499 37.80 0.11 12.53
N PHE A 500 38.85 -0.65 12.21
CA PHE A 500 39.78 -1.18 13.20
C PHE A 500 40.69 -0.11 13.83
N ASN A 501 41.08 0.93 13.08
CA ASN A 501 41.83 2.06 13.64
C ASN A 501 40.98 2.83 14.66
N CYS A 502 39.69 3.06 14.39
CA CYS A 502 38.77 3.68 15.35
C CYS A 502 38.65 2.84 16.63
N LEU A 503 38.62 1.50 16.53
CA LEU A 503 38.59 0.62 17.70
C LEU A 503 39.88 0.68 18.53
N ILE A 504 41.03 0.70 17.86
CA ILE A 504 42.34 0.71 18.51
C ILE A 504 42.62 2.08 19.16
N GLN A 505 42.30 3.17 18.46
CA GLN A 505 42.53 4.54 18.95
C GLN A 505 41.48 4.96 19.99
N GLY A 506 40.21 4.58 19.80
CA GLY A 506 39.13 4.82 20.77
C GLY A 506 39.25 3.99 22.06
N GLY A 507 40.02 2.90 22.02
CA GLY A 507 40.36 2.06 23.18
C GLY A 507 41.68 2.43 23.88
N GLY A 508 42.27 3.59 23.55
CA GLY A 508 43.56 4.05 24.04
C GLY A 508 43.56 4.49 25.50
N GLY A 509 43.54 3.53 26.42
CA GLY A 509 43.78 3.75 27.85
C GLY A 509 43.38 2.54 28.67
N ALA A 510 44.37 1.76 29.11
CA ALA A 510 44.19 0.66 30.04
C ALA A 510 43.68 1.15 31.40
N SER A 511 42.37 1.40 31.55
CA SER A 511 41.65 1.37 32.83
C SER A 511 40.15 1.60 32.63
N ALA A 512 39.35 0.74 33.27
CA ALA A 512 37.97 0.94 33.70
C ALA A 512 36.87 1.18 32.64
N ALA A 513 36.03 0.16 32.47
CA ALA A 513 34.67 0.23 31.94
C ALA A 513 34.50 0.88 30.56
N VAL A 514 34.69 0.10 29.49
CA VAL A 514 33.97 0.37 28.24
C VAL A 514 32.48 0.36 28.60
N SER A 515 31.85 1.54 28.58
CA SER A 515 30.41 1.62 28.79
C SER A 515 29.71 0.75 27.74
N GLN A 516 28.58 0.14 28.09
CA GLN A 516 27.85 -0.72 27.16
C GLN A 516 27.54 0.01 25.84
N GLY A 517 27.29 1.32 25.87
CA GLY A 517 27.10 2.15 24.68
C GLY A 517 28.31 2.17 23.72
N HIS A 518 29.54 2.32 24.24
CA HIS A 518 30.75 2.29 23.39
C HIS A 518 31.02 0.89 22.82
N LEU A 519 30.69 -0.17 23.55
CA LEU A 519 30.83 -1.54 23.06
C LEU A 519 29.84 -1.86 21.94
N THR A 520 28.58 -1.43 22.07
CA THR A 520 27.56 -1.61 21.02
C THR A 520 27.96 -0.88 19.74
N THR A 521 28.46 0.36 19.82
CA THR A 521 28.96 1.09 18.64
C THR A 521 30.13 0.37 17.98
N ALA A 522 31.09 -0.13 18.78
CA ALA A 522 32.20 -0.93 18.28
C ALA A 522 31.74 -2.22 17.59
N ALA A 523 30.74 -2.90 18.15
CA ALA A 523 30.13 -4.09 17.56
C ALA A 523 29.43 -3.76 16.24
N CYS A 524 28.66 -2.67 16.15
CA CYS A 524 28.04 -2.23 14.90
C CYS A 524 29.06 -1.89 13.80
N LEU A 525 30.21 -1.29 14.14
CA LEU A 525 31.28 -1.00 13.17
C LEU A 525 31.89 -2.29 12.60
N VAL A 526 32.18 -3.27 13.46
CA VAL A 526 32.68 -4.59 13.02
C VAL A 526 31.60 -5.35 12.25
N ALA A 527 30.35 -5.29 12.68
CA ALA A 527 29.21 -5.89 12.00
C ALA A 527 29.08 -5.37 10.57
N ARG A 528 29.25 -4.05 10.35
CA ARG A 528 29.14 -3.43 9.03
C ARG A 528 30.19 -3.94 8.04
N VAL A 529 31.45 -4.03 8.45
CA VAL A 529 32.52 -4.56 7.59
C VAL A 529 32.41 -6.08 7.41
N ALA A 530 31.90 -6.79 8.43
CA ALA A 530 31.65 -8.23 8.35
C ALA A 530 30.45 -8.57 7.47
N PHE A 531 29.43 -7.71 7.38
CA PHE A 531 28.33 -7.84 6.44
C PHE A 531 28.82 -7.79 5.00
N GLN A 532 29.77 -6.90 4.70
CA GLN A 532 30.35 -6.77 3.38
C GLN A 532 31.31 -7.92 3.02
N SER A 533 32.24 -8.26 3.93
CA SER A 533 33.14 -9.42 3.80
C SER A 533 33.38 -10.06 5.17
N PRO A 534 32.66 -11.16 5.50
CA PRO A 534 32.80 -11.84 6.78
C PRO A 534 34.24 -12.33 7.02
N GLU A 535 34.88 -12.88 5.99
CA GLU A 535 36.25 -13.43 6.09
C GLU A 535 37.29 -12.33 6.39
N ALA A 536 37.22 -11.18 5.70
CA ALA A 536 38.18 -10.09 5.91
C ALA A 536 38.03 -9.47 7.31
N ALA A 537 36.79 -9.25 7.76
CA ALA A 537 36.51 -8.73 9.09
C ALA A 537 37.03 -9.68 10.20
N LEU A 538 36.77 -10.98 10.07
CA LEU A 538 37.24 -11.98 11.03
C LEU A 538 38.77 -12.10 11.04
N LYS A 539 39.44 -12.02 9.89
CA LYS A 539 40.91 -11.97 9.82
C LYS A 539 41.46 -10.74 10.54
N SER A 540 40.88 -9.56 10.32
CA SER A 540 41.29 -8.33 11.02
C SER A 540 41.03 -8.40 12.52
N CYS A 541 39.91 -8.99 12.97
CA CYS A 541 39.66 -9.26 14.37
C CYS A 541 40.72 -10.18 14.99
N CYS A 542 41.03 -11.30 14.33
CA CYS A 542 42.04 -12.26 14.81
C CYS A 542 43.43 -11.60 14.86
N HIS A 543 43.80 -10.86 13.82
CA HIS A 543 45.07 -10.14 13.76
C HIS A 543 45.17 -9.09 14.88
N ALA A 544 44.15 -8.25 15.05
CA ALA A 544 44.12 -7.26 16.12
C ALA A 544 44.18 -7.92 17.51
N ALA A 545 43.48 -9.02 17.74
CA ALA A 545 43.49 -9.71 19.02
C ALA A 545 44.87 -10.31 19.37
N VAL A 546 45.59 -10.86 18.38
CA VAL A 546 46.89 -11.53 18.61
C VAL A 546 48.05 -10.54 18.64
N PHE A 547 48.12 -9.61 17.69
CA PHE A 547 49.31 -8.79 17.44
C PHE A 547 49.25 -7.39 18.07
N ASN A 548 48.05 -6.87 18.41
CA ASN A 548 47.95 -5.57 19.08
C ASN A 548 47.88 -5.75 20.59
N ARG A 549 48.79 -5.10 21.31
CA ARG A 549 48.93 -5.29 22.76
C ARG A 549 47.65 -4.86 23.49
N GLY A 550 47.05 -5.79 24.24
CA GLY A 550 45.84 -5.53 25.04
C GLY A 550 44.51 -5.49 24.27
N ALA A 551 44.51 -5.63 22.94
CA ALA A 551 43.29 -5.56 22.13
C ALA A 551 42.42 -6.83 22.22
N PHE A 552 42.99 -7.96 22.66
CA PHE A 552 42.30 -9.26 22.75
C PHE A 552 40.97 -9.20 23.52
N SER A 553 40.91 -8.44 24.63
CA SER A 553 39.70 -8.36 25.45
C SER A 553 38.58 -7.55 24.80
N LEU A 554 38.93 -6.50 24.04
CA LEU A 554 37.96 -5.71 23.30
C LEU A 554 37.40 -6.51 22.11
N MET A 555 38.28 -7.14 21.34
CA MET A 555 37.88 -7.99 20.20
C MET A 555 36.99 -9.15 20.65
N ALA A 556 37.30 -9.81 21.79
CA ALA A 556 36.46 -10.89 22.31
C ALA A 556 35.06 -10.39 22.70
N LYS A 557 34.96 -9.24 23.38
CA LYS A 557 33.67 -8.65 23.75
C LYS A 557 32.85 -8.22 22.54
N ILE A 558 33.50 -7.70 21.50
CA ILE A 558 32.82 -7.37 20.23
C ILE A 558 32.25 -8.63 19.57
N LEU A 559 33.04 -9.70 19.45
CA LEU A 559 32.57 -10.95 18.84
C LEU A 559 31.45 -11.61 19.65
N GLN A 560 31.48 -11.51 20.99
CA GLN A 560 30.38 -11.96 21.85
C GLN A 560 29.07 -11.21 21.60
N GLN A 561 29.12 -9.95 21.13
CA GLN A 561 27.94 -9.16 20.71
C GLN A 561 27.52 -9.47 19.26
N LEU A 562 28.29 -10.29 18.53
CA LEU A 562 28.05 -10.64 17.13
C LEU A 562 27.90 -12.16 16.90
N PRO A 563 27.00 -12.86 17.61
CA PRO A 563 26.80 -14.30 17.45
C PRO A 563 26.44 -14.73 16.02
N GLY A 564 25.89 -13.83 15.18
CA GLY A 564 25.60 -14.14 13.77
C GLY A 564 26.84 -14.54 12.96
N LEU A 565 28.04 -14.09 13.35
CA LEU A 565 29.30 -14.42 12.67
C LEU A 565 29.84 -15.83 12.97
N ARG A 566 29.19 -16.56 13.88
CA ARG A 566 29.58 -17.94 14.25
C ARG A 566 29.40 -18.92 13.09
N GLY A 567 28.51 -18.61 12.15
CA GLY A 567 28.06 -19.52 11.09
C GLY A 567 27.03 -20.53 11.62
N ARG A 568 26.02 -20.88 10.80
CA ARG A 568 24.99 -21.85 11.20
C ARG A 568 25.63 -23.24 11.32
N ARG A 569 25.46 -23.89 12.48
CA ARG A 569 25.71 -25.33 12.63
C ARG A 569 24.64 -26.03 11.79
N GLY A 570 25.01 -26.79 10.77
CA GLY A 570 24.07 -27.54 9.94
C GLY A 570 23.12 -28.33 10.82
N GLY A 571 21.83 -28.00 10.76
CA GLY A 571 20.75 -28.75 11.40
C GLY A 571 20.07 -29.60 10.33
N GLU A 572 20.12 -30.91 10.55
CA GLU A 572 19.27 -32.05 10.12
C GLU A 572 18.62 -32.12 8.71
N ASP A 573 18.54 -31.06 7.91
CA ASP A 573 17.90 -31.07 6.57
C ASP A 573 18.89 -31.07 5.38
N GLU A 574 20.20 -31.17 5.63
CA GLU A 574 21.23 -31.31 4.57
C GLU A 574 21.64 -32.77 4.31
N ALA A 575 20.73 -33.73 4.48
CA ALA A 575 20.96 -35.10 4.03
C ALA A 575 20.81 -35.28 2.51
N ASN A 576 20.45 -34.23 1.74
CA ASN A 576 20.06 -34.43 0.34
C ASN A 576 20.35 -33.28 -0.63
N ARG A 577 21.56 -32.69 -0.59
CA ARG A 577 22.08 -31.93 -1.74
C ARG A 577 23.51 -32.36 -2.08
N ASN A 578 23.61 -33.10 -3.18
CA ASN A 578 24.86 -33.44 -3.84
C ASN A 578 25.41 -32.19 -4.56
N ASP A 579 26.11 -31.32 -3.84
CA ASP A 579 26.98 -30.33 -4.47
C ASP A 579 28.41 -30.90 -4.52
N VAL A 580 28.68 -31.54 -5.65
CA VAL A 580 30.01 -31.95 -6.10
C VAL A 580 30.70 -30.69 -6.61
N GLU A 581 31.47 -30.01 -5.77
CA GLU A 581 32.60 -29.18 -6.21
C GLU A 581 33.62 -28.95 -5.08
N GLN A 582 34.78 -29.60 -5.23
CA GLN A 582 36.06 -29.36 -4.58
C GLN A 582 36.13 -29.45 -3.05
N GLN A 583 36.07 -30.71 -2.58
CA GLN A 583 36.84 -31.18 -1.42
C GLN A 583 38.34 -31.01 -1.68
N GLU A 584 38.91 -29.85 -1.35
CA GLU A 584 40.33 -29.77 -1.00
C GLU A 584 40.51 -30.19 0.48
N ALA A 585 41.34 -31.20 0.67
CA ALA A 585 41.61 -31.85 1.94
C ALA A 585 42.30 -30.89 2.94
N GLY A 586 41.55 -30.43 3.94
CA GLY A 586 42.10 -29.84 5.16
C GLY A 586 41.30 -28.66 5.74
N GLY A 587 40.24 -28.95 6.51
CA GLY A 587 39.65 -27.92 7.39
C GLY A 587 38.15 -28.10 7.68
N ARG A 588 37.79 -29.04 8.56
CA ARG A 588 36.44 -29.12 9.17
C ARG A 588 36.23 -28.06 10.28
N GLY A 589 36.77 -26.85 10.11
CA GLY A 589 36.67 -25.76 11.09
C GLY A 589 35.66 -24.70 10.68
N SER A 590 35.07 -23.98 11.64
CA SER A 590 34.23 -22.80 11.36
C SER A 590 35.02 -21.73 10.59
N LEU A 591 34.33 -20.80 9.91
CA LEU A 591 34.97 -19.68 9.18
C LEU A 591 35.94 -18.90 10.09
N PHE A 592 35.54 -18.68 11.35
CA PHE A 592 36.37 -18.06 12.37
C PHE A 592 37.66 -18.85 12.61
N CYS A 593 37.55 -20.17 12.84
CA CYS A 593 38.68 -21.06 13.06
C CYS A 593 39.69 -21.01 11.89
N ARG A 594 39.18 -21.02 10.65
CA ARG A 594 40.03 -20.87 9.44
C ARG A 594 40.76 -19.53 9.42
N CYS A 595 40.06 -18.43 9.72
CA CYS A 595 40.66 -17.10 9.77
C CYS A 595 41.74 -16.98 10.85
N LEU A 596 41.48 -17.53 12.04
CA LEU A 596 42.42 -17.55 13.15
C LEU A 596 43.67 -18.38 12.80
N GLN A 597 43.47 -19.56 12.20
CA GLN A 597 44.57 -20.39 11.74
C GLN A 597 45.40 -19.66 10.69
N THR A 598 44.80 -19.01 9.70
CA THR A 598 45.53 -18.22 8.70
C THR A 598 46.33 -17.06 9.35
N ALA A 599 45.79 -16.41 10.37
CA ALA A 599 46.48 -15.30 11.05
C ALA A 599 47.73 -15.75 11.81
N VAL A 600 47.74 -16.98 12.34
CA VAL A 600 48.80 -17.52 13.21
C VAL A 600 49.78 -18.44 12.44
N ARG A 601 49.30 -19.14 11.40
CA ARG A 601 50.08 -20.13 10.65
C ARG A 601 51.24 -19.46 9.91
N GLY A 602 52.45 -19.98 10.12
CA GLY A 602 53.67 -19.52 9.42
C GLY A 602 54.41 -18.34 10.07
N LYS A 603 53.96 -17.84 11.24
CA LYS A 603 54.67 -16.78 12.00
C LYS A 603 55.14 -17.30 13.37
N PRO A 604 56.42 -17.12 13.75
CA PRO A 604 56.87 -17.46 15.10
C PRO A 604 56.28 -16.44 16.10
N LEU A 605 55.26 -16.84 16.85
CA LEU A 605 54.67 -16.00 17.89
C LEU A 605 55.63 -15.83 19.07
N SER A 606 55.79 -14.60 19.53
CA SER A 606 56.44 -14.25 20.80
C SER A 606 55.68 -14.79 22.00
N ALA A 607 56.33 -14.83 23.17
CA ALA A 607 55.68 -15.27 24.42
C ALA A 607 54.45 -14.41 24.77
N CYS A 608 54.53 -13.10 24.50
CA CYS A 608 53.43 -12.16 24.70
C CYS A 608 52.25 -12.47 23.76
N GLU A 609 52.49 -12.64 22.45
CA GLU A 609 51.44 -12.94 21.48
C GLU A 609 50.76 -14.29 21.75
N LYS A 610 51.52 -15.31 22.21
CA LYS A 610 50.96 -16.59 22.66
C LYS A 610 50.03 -16.42 23.86
N GLU A 611 50.43 -15.61 24.84
CA GLU A 611 49.59 -15.31 26.01
C GLU A 611 48.32 -14.55 25.60
N GLN A 612 48.41 -13.59 24.67
CA GLN A 612 47.23 -12.88 24.14
C GLN A 612 46.27 -13.82 23.40
N LEU A 613 46.80 -14.71 22.56
CA LEU A 613 46.02 -15.72 21.84
C LEU A 613 45.24 -16.62 22.80
N LEU A 614 45.90 -17.13 23.84
CA LEU A 614 45.25 -17.97 24.86
C LEU A 614 44.17 -17.21 25.62
N LYS A 615 44.44 -15.96 26.03
CA LYS A 615 43.45 -15.11 26.69
C LYS A 615 42.25 -14.82 25.78
N PHE A 616 42.49 -14.52 24.50
CA PHE A 616 41.45 -14.29 23.51
C PHE A 616 40.52 -15.51 23.36
N LEU A 617 41.09 -16.69 23.17
CA LEU A 617 40.33 -17.95 23.07
C LEU A 617 39.55 -18.24 24.34
N SER A 618 40.16 -18.03 25.51
CA SER A 618 39.48 -18.25 26.80
C SER A 618 38.22 -17.39 26.94
N LEU A 619 38.27 -16.12 26.50
CA LEU A 619 37.12 -15.23 26.54
C LEU A 619 36.02 -15.66 25.55
N LEU A 620 36.37 -16.09 24.33
CA LEU A 620 35.38 -16.57 23.36
C LEU A 620 34.69 -17.89 23.75
N MET A 621 35.35 -18.69 24.59
CA MET A 621 34.78 -19.90 25.19
C MET A 621 33.93 -19.62 26.43
N THR A 622 33.99 -18.42 27.01
CA THR A 622 33.07 -18.00 28.08
C THR A 622 31.76 -17.46 27.51
N PRO A 623 30.61 -17.74 28.15
CA PRO A 623 29.33 -17.17 27.75
C PRO A 623 29.36 -15.63 27.88
N GLY A 624 28.81 -14.93 26.88
CA GLY A 624 28.78 -13.46 26.84
C GLY A 624 27.78 -12.85 27.85
N PRO A 625 27.86 -11.53 28.14
CA PRO A 625 26.91 -10.85 29.02
C PRO A 625 25.51 -10.78 28.38
N THR A 626 24.48 -11.07 29.16
CA THR A 626 23.06 -11.05 28.78
C THR A 626 22.61 -9.65 28.37
N LEU A 627 22.15 -9.48 27.13
CA LEU A 627 21.18 -8.45 26.77
C LEU A 627 19.79 -8.97 27.15
N GLN A 628 18.95 -8.11 27.73
CA GLN A 628 17.64 -8.43 28.31
C GLN A 628 16.75 -9.32 27.42
N GLY A 629 16.21 -10.38 28.02
CA GLY A 629 15.10 -11.18 27.47
C GLY A 629 15.55 -12.45 26.73
N GLU A 630 15.41 -13.58 27.42
CA GLU A 630 15.36 -14.97 26.92
C GLU A 630 16.17 -15.35 25.66
N HIS A 631 17.31 -16.01 25.86
CA HIS A 631 17.74 -17.26 25.22
C HIS A 631 19.10 -17.67 25.83
N GLU A 632 19.36 -18.97 25.95
CA GLU A 632 20.55 -19.54 26.59
C GLU A 632 21.87 -18.92 26.10
N THR A 633 22.79 -18.69 27.02
CA THR A 633 24.07 -18.01 26.79
C THR A 633 24.97 -18.84 25.87
N GLN A 634 24.97 -18.54 24.57
CA GLN A 634 25.80 -19.26 23.61
C GLN A 634 27.24 -18.78 23.64
N ARG A 635 28.18 -19.72 23.82
CA ARG A 635 29.62 -19.48 23.66
C ARG A 635 29.93 -19.20 22.19
N PHE A 636 30.78 -18.22 21.90
CA PHE A 636 31.18 -17.92 20.52
C PHE A 636 32.00 -19.08 19.92
N LEU A 637 32.82 -19.74 20.74
CA LEU A 637 33.55 -20.96 20.40
C LEU A 637 33.27 -22.10 21.37
N SER A 638 33.25 -23.32 20.85
CA SER A 638 33.31 -24.53 21.68
C SER A 638 34.77 -24.95 21.93
N PRO A 639 35.08 -25.55 23.11
CA PRO A 639 36.41 -26.11 23.36
C PRO A 639 36.86 -27.15 22.32
N GLN A 640 35.91 -27.92 21.76
CA GLN A 640 36.17 -28.91 20.73
C GLN A 640 36.64 -28.28 19.40
N GLU A 641 36.05 -27.15 18.99
CA GLU A 641 36.47 -26.42 17.79
C GLU A 641 37.89 -25.86 17.92
N VAL A 642 38.25 -25.38 19.12
CA VAL A 642 39.59 -24.84 19.38
C VAL A 642 40.66 -25.93 19.26
N VAL A 643 40.46 -27.08 19.91
CA VAL A 643 41.39 -28.22 19.87
C VAL A 643 41.56 -28.80 18.45
N ASN A 644 40.51 -28.78 17.64
CA ASN A 644 40.58 -29.29 16.27
C ASN A 644 41.25 -28.31 15.28
N THR A 645 41.47 -27.06 15.67
CA THR A 645 41.94 -25.98 14.78
C THR A 645 43.37 -25.53 15.05
N LEU A 646 43.78 -25.50 16.32
CA LEU A 646 45.06 -25.02 16.82
C LEU A 646 45.81 -26.16 17.53
#